data_AF-A0A9N8W5K5-F1
#
_entry.id   AF-A0A9N8W5K5-F1
#
_cell.length_a   1.000
_cell.length_b   1.000
_cell.length_c   1.000
_cell.angle_alpha   90.00
_cell.angle_beta   90.00
_cell.angle_gamma   90.00
#
_symmetry.space_group_name_H-M   'P 1'
#
loop_
_entity.id
_entity.type
_entity.pdbx_description
1 polymer ?
#
loop_
_entity_poly.entity_id
_entity_poly.type
_entity_poly.pdbx_seq_one_letter_code
_entity_poly.pdbx_strand_id
1 'polypeptide(L)'
;MKQSDWPVVVAICVLILSVISSHTADASYANPSADIPGIPPDDANVTNVEYCKLLAYSLYFYEAQRSGKLPSDNRVSWRHDSALYDGQDVGVDLTGGYYDAGDHMKFTFPLSWSLTSVSWGALEWYQGYSVANQTGYLRAMLKWGTDWLIKANPVKNVLYAQVGKGDIDHNYWVFRQKYNDTSYADLLVSHAIDLYEFAELIPFAKYSDSISDSKEFYGSSRYTDDLVWGALWLYNATGNSTYFTKATNYIDQFSLIGSEEVINWDDKMGAAFILLVKFTREAGQDPAKWQRVTENYLDAMITSNCQLTKGGLLYCDGDSDAASLNPALNFAFACLAYAPQASSSAKATSYRNFAFSQIDYTLGKNPMKTPYVVGVHPNSPRNPHHSGAHGGTDIDHPKNNLHIIYGGVVGGPDKKDRFLDDRTNYIQSEVALDYNAPFQGIVAYQVVNAQSPPYYVNVPPGRPKPKTRLIIGIVVGAVVFISKVENDRSNHLATSVVANSINESAFIAAAPIELYSTKYYWTCALGGVAACGITHALVTPLDLVKCRKQVDPTIYKSNFDGWVKIYREHGAGTRGLYTGVTPTFIGYSFQGAAKYGFYELFKKKYIDLAGEETAHKYRTTLYLAASASAEILADIALCPWEALKVRMQTATTPFATSTVDGFNKILRHEGVNGFYKGLPPLWGRQVPYTMMKFASFERTVEFIYSYLSKPKHEYNKLEQLGVSFLGGYIAGVFCAIVSHPADTLVSKLNNVKKAEGESTAALSLRLMKDLGFKGIWRGLGTRVIMIGTLTALQWLIYDYVKVYAGLPTTVALVGMRGVRSTAVDTQDYVDWLLYSFDEEEEVEQLLDELFYY
;
A
#
# COMPACT_ATOMS: atom_id res chain seq x y z
N MET A 1 -7.04 16.24 -38.03
CA MET A 1 -8.31 16.39 -37.30
C MET A 1 -8.89 17.76 -37.60
N LYS A 2 -10.22 17.88 -37.61
CA LYS A 2 -10.94 19.16 -37.64
C LYS A 2 -11.14 19.66 -36.20
N GLN A 3 -11.50 20.93 -36.04
CA GLN A 3 -11.85 21.52 -34.74
C GLN A 3 -13.10 20.87 -34.11
N SER A 4 -13.91 20.16 -34.90
CA SER A 4 -15.03 19.30 -34.44
C SER A 4 -14.60 18.07 -33.63
N ASP A 5 -13.33 17.67 -33.69
CA ASP A 5 -12.88 16.37 -33.21
C ASP A 5 -12.39 16.45 -31.74
N TRP A 6 -12.12 17.67 -31.25
CA TRP A 6 -11.67 17.95 -29.89
C TRP A 6 -12.77 17.77 -28.83
N PRO A 7 -14.04 18.20 -29.07
CA PRO A 7 -15.15 17.83 -28.21
C PRO A 7 -15.33 16.32 -28.02
N VAL A 8 -14.91 15.47 -28.98
CA VAL A 8 -14.97 14.01 -28.84
C VAL A 8 -13.88 13.51 -27.89
N VAL A 9 -12.65 14.03 -28.00
CA VAL A 9 -11.56 13.68 -27.05
C VAL A 9 -11.88 14.17 -25.65
N VAL A 10 -12.36 15.41 -25.49
CA VAL A 10 -12.80 15.96 -24.20
C VAL A 10 -14.00 15.19 -23.65
N ALA A 11 -15.00 14.85 -24.47
CA ALA A 11 -16.13 14.03 -24.04
C ALA A 11 -15.71 12.60 -23.64
N ILE A 12 -14.73 11.99 -24.32
CA ILE A 12 -14.16 10.69 -23.91
C ILE A 12 -13.41 10.82 -22.58
N CYS A 13 -12.60 11.86 -22.39
CA CYS A 13 -11.95 12.12 -21.09
C CYS A 13 -12.98 12.39 -19.98
N VAL A 14 -14.05 13.15 -20.24
CA VAL A 14 -15.14 13.41 -19.28
C VAL A 14 -16.01 12.17 -19.04
N LEU A 15 -16.24 11.32 -20.05
CA LEU A 15 -16.91 10.02 -19.87
C LEU A 15 -16.04 9.06 -19.04
N ILE A 16 -14.74 8.97 -19.31
CA ILE A 16 -13.81 8.17 -18.49
C ILE A 16 -13.75 8.73 -17.06
N LEU A 17 -13.64 10.05 -16.87
CA LEU A 17 -13.66 10.67 -15.54
C LEU A 17 -15.00 10.51 -14.81
N SER A 18 -16.14 10.52 -15.52
CA SER A 18 -17.46 10.29 -14.91
C SER A 18 -17.80 8.81 -14.72
N VAL A 19 -17.22 7.87 -15.48
CA VAL A 19 -17.24 6.43 -15.20
C VAL A 19 -16.36 6.12 -13.98
N ILE A 20 -15.18 6.74 -13.87
CA ILE A 20 -14.32 6.67 -12.68
C ILE A 20 -14.99 7.32 -11.46
N SER A 21 -15.80 8.37 -11.64
CA SER A 21 -16.55 9.03 -10.55
C SER A 21 -17.90 8.37 -10.21
N SER A 22 -18.50 7.59 -11.12
CA SER A 22 -19.78 6.89 -10.88
C SER A 22 -19.60 5.53 -10.24
N HIS A 23 -18.39 4.97 -10.22
CA HIS A 23 -18.02 3.87 -9.32
C HIS A 23 -17.76 4.37 -7.88
N THR A 24 -18.64 5.26 -7.40
CA THR A 24 -18.75 5.71 -6.00
C THR A 24 -19.68 4.82 -5.19
N ALA A 25 -19.55 3.51 -5.40
CA ALA A 25 -19.94 2.47 -4.45
C ALA A 25 -19.13 1.20 -4.78
N ASP A 26 -18.27 0.76 -3.86
CA ASP A 26 -18.20 -0.69 -3.67
C ASP A 26 -19.59 -1.10 -3.16
N ALA A 27 -20.18 -2.12 -3.76
CA ALA A 27 -21.58 -2.48 -3.53
C ALA A 27 -21.88 -2.53 -2.02
N SER A 28 -22.99 -1.92 -1.61
CA SER A 28 -23.30 -1.59 -0.22
C SER A 28 -23.50 -2.85 0.64
N TYR A 29 -22.37 -3.44 1.02
CA TYR A 29 -22.26 -4.40 2.10
C TYR A 29 -22.60 -3.67 3.39
N ALA A 30 -23.90 -3.65 3.71
CA ALA A 30 -24.27 -3.79 5.10
C ALA A 30 -23.50 -5.00 5.63
N ASN A 31 -22.79 -4.84 6.75
CA ASN A 31 -22.43 -6.03 7.50
C ASN A 31 -23.75 -6.72 7.84
N PRO A 32 -23.90 -8.02 7.59
CA PRO A 32 -25.08 -8.71 8.08
C PRO A 32 -25.12 -8.49 9.59
N SER A 33 -26.25 -7.99 10.09
CA SER A 33 -26.58 -8.01 11.51
C SER A 33 -26.70 -9.48 11.89
N ALA A 34 -25.58 -10.12 12.18
CA ALA A 34 -25.55 -11.53 12.51
C ALA A 34 -26.33 -11.70 13.81
N ASP A 35 -27.36 -12.56 13.77
CA ASP A 35 -28.21 -12.91 14.89
C ASP A 35 -27.42 -13.83 15.86
N ILE A 36 -26.39 -13.23 16.45
CA ILE A 36 -25.46 -13.85 17.39
C ILE A 36 -26.07 -13.72 18.79
N PRO A 37 -26.40 -14.84 19.47
CA PRO A 37 -27.00 -14.80 20.79
C PRO A 37 -26.20 -13.92 21.77
N GLY A 38 -26.87 -12.99 22.45
CA GLY A 38 -26.25 -12.14 23.47
C GLY A 38 -25.51 -10.89 22.96
N ILE A 39 -25.49 -10.60 21.65
CA ILE A 39 -25.22 -9.24 21.18
C ILE A 39 -26.47 -8.38 21.49
N PRO A 40 -26.33 -7.16 22.05
CA PRO A 40 -27.47 -6.26 22.26
C PRO A 40 -28.12 -5.83 20.94
N PRO A 41 -29.46 -5.91 20.77
CA PRO A 41 -30.14 -5.48 19.55
C PRO A 41 -30.10 -3.95 19.37
N ASP A 42 -30.44 -3.48 18.17
CA ASP A 42 -30.38 -2.07 17.79
C ASP A 42 -31.33 -1.16 18.60
N ASP A 43 -32.44 -1.70 19.09
CA ASP A 43 -33.45 -1.01 19.90
C ASP A 43 -33.26 -1.23 21.42
N ALA A 44 -32.15 -1.85 21.85
CA ALA A 44 -31.89 -2.13 23.26
C ALA A 44 -31.83 -0.83 24.09
N ASN A 45 -32.73 -0.72 25.08
CA ASN A 45 -32.78 0.40 26.02
C ASN A 45 -31.66 0.31 27.07
N VAL A 46 -30.41 0.43 26.63
CA VAL A 46 -29.19 0.43 27.44
C VAL A 46 -28.31 1.63 27.11
N THR A 47 -27.62 2.16 28.12
CA THR A 47 -26.67 3.26 27.94
C THR A 47 -25.57 2.86 26.96
N ASN A 48 -25.25 3.73 25.99
CA ASN A 48 -24.15 3.52 25.04
C ASN A 48 -24.22 2.18 24.30
N VAL A 49 -25.40 1.83 23.76
CA VAL A 49 -25.70 0.55 23.09
C VAL A 49 -24.64 0.10 22.07
N GLU A 50 -24.05 1.02 21.29
CA GLU A 50 -22.99 0.70 20.33
C GLU A 50 -21.68 0.27 21.00
N TYR A 51 -21.29 0.84 22.14
CA TYR A 51 -20.18 0.31 22.93
C TYR A 51 -20.54 -1.01 23.61
N CYS A 52 -21.80 -1.23 23.96
CA CYS A 52 -22.26 -2.54 24.46
C CYS A 52 -22.14 -3.63 23.40
N LYS A 53 -22.47 -3.33 22.13
CA LYS A 53 -22.23 -4.21 20.97
C LYS A 53 -20.74 -4.45 20.74
N LEU A 54 -19.89 -3.41 20.75
CA LEU A 54 -18.44 -3.58 20.65
C LEU A 54 -17.88 -4.52 21.73
N LEU A 55 -18.37 -4.40 22.97
CA LEU A 55 -17.93 -5.25 24.08
C LEU A 55 -18.35 -6.71 23.87
N ALA A 56 -19.58 -6.91 23.42
CA ALA A 56 -20.14 -8.22 23.10
C ALA A 56 -19.46 -8.89 21.89
N TYR A 57 -19.11 -8.11 20.87
CA TYR A 57 -18.31 -8.56 19.73
C TYR A 57 -16.87 -8.89 20.14
N SER A 58 -16.21 -8.05 20.95
CA SER A 58 -14.87 -8.38 21.45
C SER A 58 -14.88 -9.71 22.20
N LEU A 59 -15.86 -9.97 23.07
CA LEU A 59 -16.01 -11.26 23.73
C LEU A 59 -16.34 -12.42 22.77
N TYR A 60 -17.04 -12.14 21.67
CA TYR A 60 -17.29 -13.13 20.61
C TYR A 60 -16.03 -13.46 19.81
N PHE A 61 -15.09 -12.51 19.61
CA PHE A 61 -13.75 -12.81 19.08
C PHE A 61 -13.06 -13.88 19.93
N TYR A 62 -12.98 -13.70 21.26
CA TYR A 62 -12.44 -14.74 22.15
C TYR A 62 -13.16 -16.09 21.94
N GLU A 63 -14.50 -16.11 21.85
CA GLU A 63 -15.24 -17.37 21.55
C GLU A 63 -14.91 -17.98 20.18
N ALA A 64 -14.59 -17.16 19.17
CA ALA A 64 -14.17 -17.63 17.85
C ALA A 64 -12.80 -18.30 17.88
N GLN A 65 -11.98 -17.97 18.87
CA GLN A 65 -10.65 -18.55 19.07
C GLN A 65 -10.68 -19.87 19.87
N ARG A 66 -11.82 -20.46 20.25
CA ARG A 66 -11.84 -21.64 21.15
C ARG A 66 -11.23 -22.91 20.54
N SER A 67 -10.27 -23.55 21.21
CA SER A 67 -9.76 -24.88 20.88
C SER A 67 -10.24 -25.93 21.91
N GLY A 68 -9.87 -27.20 21.69
CA GLY A 68 -10.42 -28.34 22.42
C GLY A 68 -11.87 -28.67 22.03
N LYS A 69 -12.53 -29.44 22.90
CA LYS A 69 -13.95 -29.79 22.75
C LYS A 69 -14.84 -28.61 23.15
N LEU A 70 -15.61 -28.05 22.23
CA LEU A 70 -16.42 -26.86 22.48
C LEU A 70 -17.63 -27.17 23.38
N PRO A 71 -18.12 -26.19 24.17
CA PRO A 71 -19.30 -26.38 25.00
C PRO A 71 -20.58 -26.36 24.15
N SER A 72 -21.65 -26.99 24.64
CA SER A 72 -22.91 -27.15 23.91
C SER A 72 -23.70 -25.85 23.68
N ASP A 73 -23.28 -24.75 24.30
CA ASP A 73 -23.81 -23.39 24.15
C ASP A 73 -22.90 -22.50 23.28
N ASN A 74 -21.95 -23.08 22.54
CA ASN A 74 -21.09 -22.36 21.60
C ASN A 74 -21.90 -21.50 20.62
N ARG A 75 -21.66 -20.19 20.65
CA ARG A 75 -22.31 -19.20 19.76
C ARG A 75 -21.71 -19.14 18.37
N VAL A 76 -20.46 -19.59 18.21
CA VAL A 76 -19.70 -19.44 16.95
C VAL A 76 -19.99 -20.63 16.05
N SER A 77 -21.03 -20.51 15.23
CA SER A 77 -21.59 -21.60 14.42
C SER A 77 -20.62 -22.25 13.43
N TRP A 78 -19.56 -21.53 13.04
CA TRP A 78 -18.48 -22.01 12.16
C TRP A 78 -17.27 -22.58 12.91
N ARG A 79 -17.29 -22.61 14.24
CA ARG A 79 -16.28 -23.30 15.06
C ARG A 79 -16.80 -24.63 15.59
N HIS A 80 -15.94 -25.63 15.57
CA HIS A 80 -16.19 -27.01 15.99
C HIS A 80 -15.02 -27.51 16.85
N ASP A 81 -15.20 -28.66 17.50
CA ASP A 81 -14.17 -29.35 18.29
C ASP A 81 -12.85 -29.47 17.52
N SER A 82 -11.75 -29.00 18.13
CA SER A 82 -10.39 -29.06 17.54
C SER A 82 -9.36 -29.52 18.57
N ALA A 83 -8.16 -29.89 18.12
CA ALA A 83 -7.00 -30.18 18.98
C ALA A 83 -7.29 -31.18 20.15
N LEU A 84 -8.10 -32.21 19.87
CA LEU A 84 -8.59 -33.17 20.87
C LEU A 84 -7.54 -34.18 21.38
N TYR A 85 -6.31 -34.09 20.90
CA TYR A 85 -5.18 -34.98 21.25
C TYR A 85 -4.02 -34.23 21.91
N ASP A 86 -4.19 -32.96 22.24
CA ASP A 86 -3.12 -32.10 22.75
C ASP A 86 -2.57 -32.60 24.08
N GLY A 87 -1.25 -32.81 24.12
CA GLY A 87 -0.52 -33.39 25.24
C GLY A 87 -0.48 -34.93 25.27
N GLN A 88 -1.07 -35.62 24.28
CA GLN A 88 -0.96 -37.08 24.15
C GLN A 88 0.50 -37.56 24.02
N ASP A 89 1.36 -36.75 23.40
CA ASP A 89 2.80 -36.95 23.23
C ASP A 89 3.59 -36.95 24.54
N VAL A 90 3.08 -36.21 25.55
CA VAL A 90 3.68 -36.09 26.89
C VAL A 90 2.85 -36.79 28.00
N GLY A 91 1.72 -37.40 27.65
CA GLY A 91 0.85 -38.12 28.58
C GLY A 91 -0.01 -37.23 29.50
N VAL A 92 -0.25 -35.98 29.12
CA VAL A 92 -1.04 -34.99 29.89
C VAL A 92 -2.23 -34.54 29.05
N ASP A 93 -3.41 -34.37 29.67
CA ASP A 93 -4.52 -33.70 29.00
C ASP A 93 -4.24 -32.19 28.91
N LEU A 94 -3.70 -31.75 27.79
CA LEU A 94 -3.53 -30.33 27.46
C LEU A 94 -4.64 -29.83 26.51
N THR A 95 -5.73 -30.58 26.31
CA THR A 95 -6.84 -30.19 25.43
C THR A 95 -7.57 -28.95 25.96
N GLY A 96 -8.12 -28.17 25.04
CA GLY A 96 -8.44 -26.77 25.29
C GLY A 96 -7.49 -25.88 24.52
N GLY A 97 -7.13 -24.72 25.07
CA GLY A 97 -6.53 -23.62 24.33
C GLY A 97 -7.59 -22.66 23.79
N TYR A 98 -7.38 -21.35 23.80
CA TYR A 98 -8.02 -20.48 22.79
C TYR A 98 -7.13 -20.60 21.53
N TYR A 99 -7.11 -19.59 20.66
CA TYR A 99 -6.25 -19.52 19.50
C TYR A 99 -5.75 -18.05 19.16
N ASP A 100 -4.52 -17.65 19.59
CA ASP A 100 -3.89 -16.29 19.78
C ASP A 100 -4.25 -15.29 18.68
N ALA A 101 -3.55 -15.41 17.56
CA ALA A 101 -3.66 -14.74 16.28
C ALA A 101 -4.30 -15.67 15.23
N GLY A 102 -3.65 -15.90 14.08
CA GLY A 102 -4.26 -16.48 12.88
C GLY A 102 -4.36 -18.01 12.75
N ASP A 103 -3.79 -18.79 13.67
CA ASP A 103 -3.39 -20.20 13.49
C ASP A 103 -3.73 -21.14 14.71
N HIS A 104 -2.87 -22.08 15.18
CA HIS A 104 -3.26 -23.06 16.24
C HIS A 104 -2.28 -23.48 17.45
N MET A 105 -1.01 -22.99 17.70
CA MET A 105 -0.14 -23.31 18.93
C MET A 105 -0.72 -22.79 20.28
N LYS A 106 -0.87 -23.54 21.36
CA LYS A 106 -1.08 -22.86 22.67
C LYS A 106 0.19 -22.26 23.30
N PHE A 107 0.50 -21.01 22.96
CA PHE A 107 1.53 -20.17 23.57
C PHE A 107 1.08 -19.60 24.91
N THR A 108 1.87 -19.80 25.96
CA THR A 108 1.52 -19.38 27.34
C THR A 108 1.96 -17.95 27.70
N PHE A 109 2.85 -17.32 26.92
CA PHE A 109 3.44 -16.00 27.25
C PHE A 109 2.61 -14.77 26.81
N PRO A 110 2.34 -14.52 25.49
CA PRO A 110 1.42 -13.45 25.04
C PRO A 110 0.04 -13.58 25.65
N LEU A 111 -0.27 -14.84 25.93
CA LEU A 111 -1.38 -15.22 26.73
C LEU A 111 -1.38 -14.64 28.14
N SER A 112 -0.47 -15.07 29.02
CA SER A 112 -0.55 -14.75 30.45
C SER A 112 -0.65 -13.24 30.69
N TRP A 113 0.02 -12.45 29.85
CA TRP A 113 -0.19 -11.01 29.71
C TRP A 113 -1.66 -10.62 29.53
N SER A 114 -2.24 -10.99 28.39
CA SER A 114 -3.52 -10.51 27.88
C SER A 114 -4.70 -10.82 28.77
N LEU A 115 -4.63 -11.93 29.49
CA LEU A 115 -5.67 -12.36 30.42
C LEU A 115 -5.56 -11.59 31.72
N THR A 116 -4.34 -11.25 32.13
CA THR A 116 -4.09 -10.37 33.25
C THR A 116 -4.53 -8.94 32.90
N SER A 117 -4.27 -8.49 31.66
CA SER A 117 -4.78 -7.23 31.09
C SER A 117 -6.32 -7.16 31.07
N VAL A 118 -7.02 -8.19 30.58
CA VAL A 118 -8.49 -8.22 30.64
C VAL A 118 -9.00 -8.44 32.08
N SER A 119 -8.26 -9.18 32.95
CA SER A 119 -8.62 -9.33 34.37
C SER A 119 -8.57 -7.98 35.08
N TRP A 120 -7.52 -7.21 34.80
CA TRP A 120 -7.34 -5.85 35.27
C TRP A 120 -8.45 -4.93 34.75
N GLY A 121 -8.75 -4.96 33.45
CA GLY A 121 -9.84 -4.18 32.84
C GLY A 121 -11.22 -4.55 33.40
N ALA A 122 -11.43 -5.81 33.77
CA ALA A 122 -12.63 -6.26 34.49
C ALA A 122 -12.63 -5.79 35.96
N LEU A 123 -11.49 -5.79 36.65
CA LEU A 123 -11.39 -5.30 38.03
C LEU A 123 -11.67 -3.80 38.11
N GLU A 124 -11.08 -2.98 37.22
CA GLU A 124 -11.33 -1.54 37.19
C GLU A 124 -12.74 -1.19 36.63
N TRP A 125 -13.22 -1.87 35.58
CA TRP A 125 -14.37 -1.40 34.78
C TRP A 125 -15.51 -2.42 34.57
N TYR A 126 -15.66 -3.41 35.47
CA TYR A 126 -16.77 -4.40 35.43
C TYR A 126 -18.17 -3.80 35.20
N GLN A 127 -18.44 -2.59 35.67
CA GLN A 127 -19.74 -1.95 35.49
C GLN A 127 -20.13 -1.84 34.01
N GLY A 128 -19.18 -1.66 33.09
CA GLY A 128 -19.45 -1.69 31.65
C GLY A 128 -19.95 -3.06 31.18
N TYR A 129 -19.25 -4.13 31.55
CA TYR A 129 -19.70 -5.50 31.28
C TYR A 129 -21.06 -5.81 31.91
N SER A 130 -21.35 -5.25 33.09
CA SER A 130 -22.66 -5.41 33.77
C SER A 130 -23.79 -4.64 33.08
N VAL A 131 -23.53 -3.42 32.59
CA VAL A 131 -24.51 -2.60 31.84
C VAL A 131 -24.78 -3.20 30.45
N ALA A 132 -23.74 -3.73 29.79
CA ALA A 132 -23.87 -4.40 28.50
C ALA A 132 -24.44 -5.84 28.58
N ASN A 133 -24.77 -6.33 29.79
CA ASN A 133 -25.19 -7.71 30.08
C ASN A 133 -24.18 -8.79 29.59
N GLN A 134 -22.89 -8.46 29.56
CA GLN A 134 -21.83 -9.32 29.04
C GLN A 134 -21.09 -10.11 30.13
N THR A 135 -21.49 -10.03 31.40
CA THR A 135 -20.79 -10.69 32.52
C THR A 135 -20.80 -12.22 32.44
N GLY A 136 -21.83 -12.81 31.83
CA GLY A 136 -21.88 -14.25 31.53
C GLY A 136 -20.80 -14.66 30.53
N TYR A 137 -20.71 -13.97 29.40
CA TYR A 137 -19.68 -14.20 28.38
C TYR A 137 -18.29 -13.82 28.88
N LEU A 138 -18.20 -12.81 29.73
CA LEU A 138 -16.97 -12.49 30.45
C LEU A 138 -16.56 -13.65 31.38
N ARG A 139 -17.46 -14.34 32.10
CA ARG A 139 -17.10 -15.57 32.85
C ARG A 139 -16.75 -16.74 31.95
N ALA A 140 -17.49 -16.91 30.86
CA ALA A 140 -17.23 -17.97 29.87
C ALA A 140 -15.91 -17.74 29.12
N MET A 141 -15.45 -16.49 29.05
CA MET A 141 -14.05 -16.16 28.79
C MET A 141 -13.22 -16.51 30.03
N LEU A 142 -13.46 -15.89 31.19
CA LEU A 142 -12.72 -16.05 32.45
C LEU A 142 -12.95 -17.36 33.24
N LYS A 143 -12.95 -18.50 32.53
CA LYS A 143 -12.84 -19.85 33.10
C LYS A 143 -12.12 -20.79 32.13
N TRP A 144 -12.51 -20.69 30.87
CA TRP A 144 -12.26 -21.65 29.79
C TRP A 144 -10.79 -22.08 29.64
N GLY A 145 -9.86 -21.14 29.74
CA GLY A 145 -8.42 -21.39 29.78
C GLY A 145 -7.72 -21.21 31.11
N THR A 146 -8.38 -20.78 32.17
CA THR A 146 -7.81 -21.02 33.50
C THR A 146 -7.83 -22.50 33.78
N ASP A 147 -8.88 -23.20 33.32
CA ASP A 147 -8.92 -24.66 33.22
C ASP A 147 -7.71 -25.22 32.44
N TRP A 148 -7.15 -24.47 31.48
CA TRP A 148 -5.96 -24.89 30.73
C TRP A 148 -4.62 -24.45 31.30
N LEU A 149 -4.49 -23.29 31.94
CA LEU A 149 -3.30 -22.98 32.75
C LEU A 149 -3.18 -23.97 33.93
N ILE A 150 -4.31 -24.41 34.49
CA ILE A 150 -4.36 -25.52 35.46
C ILE A 150 -3.87 -26.83 34.81
N LYS A 151 -4.36 -27.21 33.62
CA LYS A 151 -3.86 -28.40 32.88
C LYS A 151 -2.38 -28.31 32.51
N ALA A 152 -1.92 -27.13 32.13
CA ALA A 152 -0.54 -26.84 31.75
C ALA A 152 0.40 -26.82 32.96
N ASN A 153 -0.12 -26.68 34.18
CA ASN A 153 0.60 -26.82 35.44
C ASN A 153 0.10 -28.04 36.23
N PRO A 154 0.27 -29.28 35.72
CA PRO A 154 -0.34 -30.47 36.32
C PRO A 154 0.33 -30.90 37.64
N VAL A 155 1.56 -30.44 37.89
CA VAL A 155 2.31 -30.63 39.14
C VAL A 155 3.19 -29.41 39.42
N LYS A 156 3.53 -29.18 40.69
CA LYS A 156 4.45 -28.13 41.13
C LYS A 156 5.77 -28.16 40.36
N ASN A 157 6.30 -26.99 40.00
CA ASN A 157 7.53 -26.78 39.23
C ASN A 157 7.52 -27.33 37.78
N VAL A 158 6.36 -27.59 37.19
CA VAL A 158 6.22 -27.95 35.76
C VAL A 158 5.18 -27.06 35.10
N LEU A 159 5.54 -26.40 33.98
CA LEU A 159 4.62 -25.63 33.15
C LEU A 159 4.82 -25.98 31.66
N TYR A 160 3.74 -26.43 31.02
CA TYR A 160 3.67 -26.55 29.56
C TYR A 160 3.43 -25.16 28.94
N ALA A 161 4.51 -24.51 28.52
CA ALA A 161 4.47 -23.13 28.03
C ALA A 161 4.19 -22.98 26.51
N GLN A 162 4.16 -24.09 25.78
CA GLN A 162 3.82 -24.20 24.36
C GLN A 162 3.12 -25.54 24.08
N VAL A 163 2.15 -25.58 23.18
CA VAL A 163 1.62 -26.81 22.56
C VAL A 163 1.51 -26.58 21.06
N GLY A 164 2.18 -27.39 20.24
CA GLY A 164 2.28 -27.20 18.77
C GLY A 164 3.73 -27.07 18.29
N LYS A 165 3.92 -26.72 17.00
CA LYS A 165 5.22 -26.35 16.41
C LYS A 165 5.09 -25.18 15.42
N GLY A 166 6.13 -24.37 15.29
CA GLY A 166 6.04 -23.10 14.53
C GLY A 166 5.96 -23.24 13.01
N ASP A 167 6.52 -24.31 12.45
CA ASP A 167 6.29 -24.69 11.04
C ASP A 167 4.85 -25.18 10.77
N ILE A 168 4.01 -25.29 11.81
CA ILE A 168 2.74 -26.00 11.75
C ILE A 168 1.57 -25.10 12.17
N ASP A 169 1.63 -24.38 13.31
CA ASP A 169 0.49 -23.61 13.88
C ASP A 169 0.88 -22.78 15.15
N HIS A 170 0.60 -21.46 15.29
CA HIS A 170 0.70 -20.56 16.52
C HIS A 170 -0.66 -20.15 17.14
N ASN A 171 -0.98 -20.09 18.50
CA ASN A 171 -2.32 -19.74 19.22
C ASN A 171 -2.87 -20.08 20.80
N TYR A 172 -2.79 -19.27 21.97
CA TYR A 172 -3.68 -18.95 23.30
C TYR A 172 -4.21 -19.89 24.56
N TRP A 173 -4.51 -19.40 25.86
CA TRP A 173 -5.75 -19.48 26.85
C TRP A 173 -5.85 -18.94 28.40
N VAL A 174 -6.68 -17.90 28.80
CA VAL A 174 -7.44 -17.41 30.10
C VAL A 174 -6.98 -17.48 31.63
N PHE A 175 -7.32 -16.71 32.76
CA PHE A 175 -8.05 -15.45 33.32
C PHE A 175 -8.40 -15.52 34.90
N ARG A 176 -8.39 -14.49 35.79
CA ARG A 176 -9.12 -14.49 37.14
C ARG A 176 -9.97 -13.22 37.61
N GLN A 177 -11.02 -13.45 38.42
CA GLN A 177 -11.84 -12.55 39.30
C GLN A 177 -13.04 -11.73 38.74
N LYS A 178 -14.29 -12.26 38.88
CA LYS A 178 -15.48 -11.49 39.39
C LYS A 178 -16.71 -12.31 39.87
N TYR A 179 -16.68 -13.65 39.88
CA TYR A 179 -17.93 -14.46 39.97
C TYR A 179 -18.26 -15.09 41.32
N ASN A 180 -17.65 -14.60 42.40
CA ASN A 180 -17.86 -15.08 43.77
C ASN A 180 -17.76 -16.61 43.95
N ASP A 181 -16.90 -17.22 43.14
CA ASP A 181 -16.63 -18.66 43.08
C ASP A 181 -15.33 -18.91 43.85
N THR A 182 -15.42 -18.94 45.18
CA THR A 182 -14.24 -18.95 46.06
C THR A 182 -13.41 -20.21 45.85
N SER A 183 -14.01 -21.39 45.74
CA SER A 183 -13.28 -22.64 45.55
C SER A 183 -12.47 -22.69 44.25
N TYR A 184 -13.03 -22.21 43.12
CA TYR A 184 -12.26 -22.10 41.87
C TYR A 184 -11.20 -20.99 41.96
N ALA A 185 -11.52 -19.89 42.65
CA ALA A 185 -10.57 -18.80 42.86
C ALA A 185 -9.36 -19.24 43.73
N ASP A 186 -9.59 -20.01 44.79
CA ASP A 186 -8.54 -20.49 45.71
C ASP A 186 -7.63 -21.52 45.01
N LEU A 187 -8.20 -22.42 44.19
CA LEU A 187 -7.45 -23.29 43.28
C LEU A 187 -6.49 -22.47 42.40
N LEU A 188 -6.99 -21.40 41.78
CA LEU A 188 -6.16 -20.51 40.96
C LEU A 188 -5.09 -19.75 41.74
N VAL A 189 -5.29 -19.46 43.03
CA VAL A 189 -4.20 -18.89 43.84
C VAL A 189 -3.14 -19.93 44.16
N SER A 190 -3.51 -21.20 44.38
CA SER A 190 -2.52 -22.27 44.64
C SER A 190 -1.61 -22.51 43.43
N HIS A 191 -2.16 -22.61 42.22
CA HIS A 191 -1.36 -22.71 40.98
C HIS A 191 -0.53 -21.44 40.72
N ALA A 192 -1.08 -20.24 40.95
CA ALA A 192 -0.32 -19.01 40.79
C ALA A 192 0.86 -18.89 41.77
N ILE A 193 0.72 -19.41 42.99
CA ILE A 193 1.82 -19.48 43.97
C ILE A 193 2.87 -20.51 43.52
N ASP A 194 2.46 -21.72 43.11
CA ASP A 194 3.39 -22.75 42.63
C ASP A 194 4.17 -22.33 41.37
N LEU A 195 3.53 -21.62 40.44
CA LEU A 195 4.17 -21.08 39.25
C LEU A 195 5.12 -19.90 39.56
N TYR A 196 4.77 -19.06 40.54
CA TYR A 196 5.63 -17.95 40.95
C TYR A 196 6.84 -18.42 41.77
N GLU A 197 6.67 -19.40 42.66
CA GLU A 197 7.79 -20.06 43.35
C GLU A 197 8.72 -20.79 42.36
N PHE A 198 8.18 -21.34 41.27
CA PHE A 198 8.97 -21.89 40.17
C PHE A 198 9.75 -20.81 39.41
N ALA A 199 9.14 -19.64 39.13
CA ALA A 199 9.81 -18.51 38.49
C ALA A 199 10.91 -17.87 39.35
N GLU A 200 10.82 -17.98 40.68
CA GLU A 200 11.84 -17.50 41.63
C GLU A 200 13.02 -18.47 41.82
N LEU A 201 13.07 -19.61 41.13
CA LEU A 201 14.21 -20.54 41.19
C LEU A 201 15.48 -19.91 40.58
N ILE A 202 16.62 -20.16 41.23
CA ILE A 202 17.93 -19.61 40.85
C ILE A 202 18.78 -20.71 40.18
N PRO A 203 19.45 -20.46 39.04
CA PRO A 203 19.51 -19.19 38.32
C PRO A 203 18.20 -18.84 37.60
N PHE A 204 17.78 -17.57 37.71
CA PHE A 204 16.69 -17.04 36.88
C PHE A 204 17.06 -17.20 35.39
N ALA A 205 16.09 -17.59 34.57
CA ALA A 205 16.30 -17.86 33.15
C ALA A 205 15.10 -17.37 32.33
N LYS A 206 15.33 -17.03 31.06
CA LYS A 206 14.24 -16.72 30.12
C LYS A 206 13.69 -18.01 29.54
N TYR A 207 12.36 -18.13 29.52
CA TYR A 207 11.65 -19.27 28.94
C TYR A 207 12.11 -19.58 27.50
N SER A 208 12.30 -18.55 26.67
CA SER A 208 12.73 -18.66 25.27
C SER A 208 14.20 -19.12 25.08
N ASP A 209 15.00 -19.22 26.15
CA ASP A 209 16.32 -19.87 26.10
C ASP A 209 16.25 -21.38 26.41
N SER A 210 15.08 -21.87 26.85
CA SER A 210 14.78 -23.29 27.11
C SER A 210 13.84 -23.92 26.06
N ILE A 211 12.95 -23.12 25.48
CA ILE A 211 12.03 -23.53 24.40
C ILE A 211 12.34 -22.68 23.17
N SER A 212 13.16 -23.25 22.28
CA SER A 212 13.69 -22.60 21.08
C SER A 212 12.61 -22.19 20.09
N ASP A 213 11.61 -23.06 19.91
CA ASP A 213 10.62 -22.98 18.84
C ASP A 213 9.70 -21.76 18.98
N SER A 214 9.58 -21.18 20.20
CA SER A 214 8.84 -19.94 20.41
C SER A 214 9.66 -18.68 20.20
N LYS A 215 10.99 -18.77 20.09
CA LYS A 215 11.89 -17.61 20.16
C LYS A 215 11.76 -16.66 18.95
N GLU A 216 11.29 -17.19 17.82
CA GLU A 216 11.05 -16.45 16.58
C GLU A 216 9.68 -15.74 16.55
N PHE A 217 8.80 -16.02 17.54
CA PHE A 217 7.43 -15.50 17.62
C PHE A 217 7.21 -14.69 18.91
N TYR A 218 7.51 -15.31 20.05
CA TYR A 218 7.38 -14.78 21.40
C TYR A 218 8.67 -15.05 22.20
N GLY A 219 9.80 -14.60 21.64
CA GLY A 219 11.08 -14.55 22.34
C GLY A 219 11.03 -13.50 23.44
N SER A 220 11.34 -13.87 24.68
CA SER A 220 11.31 -12.90 25.79
C SER A 220 12.59 -12.08 25.85
N SER A 221 12.50 -10.76 26.03
CA SER A 221 13.66 -9.89 26.20
C SER A 221 14.27 -10.06 27.58
N ARG A 222 13.42 -10.05 28.62
CA ARG A 222 13.79 -10.20 30.04
C ARG A 222 12.74 -11.03 30.80
N TYR A 223 12.94 -11.17 32.12
CA TYR A 223 12.03 -11.83 33.09
C TYR A 223 11.81 -10.96 34.35
N THR A 224 12.54 -9.86 34.46
CA THR A 224 12.72 -9.08 35.70
C THR A 224 11.48 -8.28 36.08
N ASP A 225 10.71 -7.91 35.08
CA ASP A 225 9.43 -7.22 35.15
C ASP A 225 8.27 -8.20 35.37
N ASP A 226 8.30 -9.40 34.76
CA ASP A 226 7.37 -10.49 35.06
C ASP A 226 7.41 -10.90 36.54
N LEU A 227 8.60 -10.93 37.15
CA LEU A 227 8.76 -11.17 38.60
C LEU A 227 8.09 -10.08 39.45
N VAL A 228 8.15 -8.81 39.02
CA VAL A 228 7.49 -7.67 39.68
C VAL A 228 5.96 -7.75 39.47
N TRP A 229 5.53 -8.01 38.24
CA TRP A 229 4.14 -8.10 37.82
C TRP A 229 3.41 -9.24 38.55
N GLY A 230 3.97 -10.46 38.53
CA GLY A 230 3.44 -11.63 39.23
C GLY A 230 3.33 -11.41 40.75
N ALA A 231 4.34 -10.75 41.36
CA ALA A 231 4.31 -10.38 42.77
C ALA A 231 3.18 -9.40 43.11
N LEU A 232 2.96 -8.37 42.29
CA LEU A 232 1.88 -7.40 42.48
C LEU A 232 0.50 -8.06 42.35
N TRP A 233 0.33 -9.00 41.41
CA TRP A 233 -0.92 -9.76 41.28
C TRP A 233 -1.15 -10.79 42.38
N LEU A 234 -0.09 -11.45 42.89
CA LEU A 234 -0.20 -12.32 44.08
C LEU A 234 -0.49 -11.53 45.36
N TYR A 235 0.06 -10.32 45.52
CA TYR A 235 -0.35 -9.42 46.61
C TYR A 235 -1.85 -9.14 46.55
N ASN A 236 -2.36 -8.69 45.40
CA ASN A 236 -3.78 -8.41 45.17
C ASN A 236 -4.68 -9.65 45.35
N ALA A 237 -4.21 -10.84 44.96
CA ALA A 237 -4.98 -12.07 45.02
C ALA A 237 -4.96 -12.78 46.40
N THR A 238 -4.04 -12.44 47.29
CA THR A 238 -3.87 -13.09 48.61
C THR A 238 -3.94 -12.16 49.81
N GLY A 239 -3.73 -10.85 49.62
CA GLY A 239 -3.51 -9.87 50.69
C GLY A 239 -2.15 -10.00 51.40
N ASN A 240 -1.30 -10.96 51.01
CA ASN A 240 -0.02 -11.19 51.68
C ASN A 240 1.03 -10.14 51.25
N SER A 241 1.32 -9.20 52.16
CA SER A 241 2.27 -8.10 51.98
C SER A 241 3.70 -8.53 51.62
N THR A 242 4.09 -9.78 51.89
CA THR A 242 5.39 -10.32 51.43
C THR A 242 5.56 -10.20 49.92
N TYR A 243 4.50 -10.40 49.13
CA TYR A 243 4.59 -10.23 47.67
C TYR A 243 4.74 -8.78 47.24
N PHE A 244 4.10 -7.82 47.95
CA PHE A 244 4.33 -6.40 47.69
C PHE A 244 5.78 -6.00 48.00
N THR A 245 6.35 -6.49 49.11
CA THR A 245 7.77 -6.29 49.43
C THR A 245 8.70 -6.95 48.40
N LYS A 246 8.37 -8.13 47.88
CA LYS A 246 9.12 -8.76 46.77
C LYS A 246 9.11 -7.87 45.52
N ALA A 247 7.94 -7.38 45.11
CA ALA A 247 7.82 -6.47 43.95
C ALA A 247 8.71 -5.23 44.10
N THR A 248 8.68 -4.56 45.26
CA THR A 248 9.54 -3.38 45.49
C THR A 248 11.02 -3.73 45.53
N ASN A 249 11.38 -4.87 46.13
CA ASN A 249 12.77 -5.33 46.21
C ASN A 249 13.32 -5.69 44.82
N TYR A 250 12.54 -6.33 43.94
CA TYR A 250 12.98 -6.67 42.58
C TYR A 250 13.19 -5.43 41.70
N ILE A 251 12.39 -4.37 41.88
CA ILE A 251 12.59 -3.09 41.18
C ILE A 251 13.93 -2.45 41.56
N ASP A 252 14.24 -2.42 42.86
CA ASP A 252 15.50 -1.83 43.33
C ASP A 252 16.70 -2.78 43.03
N GLN A 253 16.52 -4.11 43.08
CA GLN A 253 17.55 -5.12 42.74
C GLN A 253 17.94 -5.11 41.25
N PHE A 254 16.94 -5.03 40.35
CA PHE A 254 17.15 -5.04 38.90
C PHE A 254 17.21 -3.62 38.30
N SER A 255 17.20 -2.58 39.14
CA SER A 255 17.31 -1.16 38.74
C SER A 255 16.26 -0.70 37.72
N LEU A 256 14.99 -1.12 37.89
CA LEU A 256 13.93 -0.97 36.88
C LEU A 256 13.27 0.42 36.88
N ILE A 257 13.62 1.33 37.80
CA ILE A 257 13.10 2.72 37.79
C ILE A 257 13.77 3.49 36.67
N GLY A 258 12.97 4.04 35.74
CA GLY A 258 13.47 4.60 34.48
C GLY A 258 13.45 3.60 33.33
N SER A 259 12.78 2.45 33.49
CA SER A 259 12.40 1.61 32.35
C SER A 259 11.59 2.41 31.33
N GLU A 260 12.03 2.36 30.08
CA GLU A 260 11.49 3.13 28.95
C GLU A 260 10.90 2.22 27.84
N GLU A 261 10.74 0.93 28.15
CA GLU A 261 10.11 -0.09 27.29
C GLU A 261 8.58 0.10 27.18
N VAL A 262 8.00 -0.32 26.06
CA VAL A 262 6.56 -0.19 25.76
C VAL A 262 5.77 -1.31 26.44
N ILE A 263 4.59 -0.98 27.01
CA ILE A 263 3.70 -1.99 27.61
C ILE A 263 3.15 -2.90 26.51
N ASN A 264 3.54 -4.17 26.52
CA ASN A 264 3.11 -5.21 25.59
C ASN A 264 3.10 -6.57 26.31
N TRP A 265 3.20 -7.69 25.59
CA TRP A 265 3.28 -9.02 26.18
C TRP A 265 4.66 -9.42 26.72
N ASP A 266 5.73 -8.77 26.28
CA ASP A 266 7.11 -9.02 26.70
C ASP A 266 7.46 -8.13 27.91
N ASP A 267 7.08 -6.84 27.90
CA ASP A 267 7.33 -5.92 29.01
C ASP A 267 6.07 -5.37 29.69
N LYS A 268 6.06 -5.45 31.03
CA LYS A 268 4.94 -5.05 31.90
C LYS A 268 5.32 -3.92 32.87
N MET A 269 6.52 -3.33 32.80
CA MET A 269 6.98 -2.36 33.81
C MET A 269 6.10 -1.11 33.91
N GLY A 270 5.68 -0.55 32.77
CA GLY A 270 4.77 0.60 32.74
C GLY A 270 3.43 0.31 33.44
N ALA A 271 2.92 -0.91 33.31
CA ALA A 271 1.71 -1.37 34.00
C ALA A 271 1.96 -1.65 35.50
N ALA A 272 3.12 -2.24 35.84
CA ALA A 272 3.53 -2.48 37.22
C ALA A 272 3.65 -1.18 38.04
N PHE A 273 4.15 -0.08 37.45
CA PHE A 273 4.18 1.23 38.10
C PHE A 273 2.78 1.73 38.50
N ILE A 274 1.77 1.54 37.64
CA ILE A 274 0.38 1.91 37.91
C ILE A 274 -0.20 1.09 39.08
N LEU A 275 0.09 -0.22 39.12
CA LEU A 275 -0.32 -1.08 40.23
C LEU A 275 0.41 -0.73 41.54
N LEU A 276 1.67 -0.32 41.50
CA LEU A 276 2.39 0.15 42.69
C LEU A 276 1.77 1.40 43.28
N VAL A 277 1.31 2.36 42.47
CA VAL A 277 0.55 3.52 42.97
C VAL A 277 -0.74 3.09 43.67
N LYS A 278 -1.47 2.15 43.06
CA LYS A 278 -2.72 1.63 43.60
C LYS A 278 -2.51 0.91 44.93
N PHE A 279 -1.63 -0.08 44.95
CA PHE A 279 -1.38 -0.93 46.12
C PHE A 279 -0.64 -0.20 47.26
N THR A 280 0.21 0.80 46.96
CA THR A 280 0.77 1.68 48.01
C THR A 280 -0.34 2.47 48.70
N ARG A 281 -1.28 3.03 47.92
CA ARG A 281 -2.42 3.79 48.45
C ARG A 281 -3.40 2.90 49.22
N GLU A 282 -3.70 1.71 48.72
CA GLU A 282 -4.58 0.72 49.38
C GLU A 282 -3.94 0.17 50.68
N ALA A 283 -2.61 0.04 50.74
CA ALA A 283 -1.87 -0.24 51.97
C ALA A 283 -1.78 0.95 52.95
N GLY A 284 -2.42 2.09 52.66
CA GLY A 284 -2.44 3.29 53.51
C GLY A 284 -1.11 4.07 53.54
N GLN A 285 -0.21 3.83 52.58
CA GLN A 285 1.09 4.47 52.47
C GLN A 285 1.05 5.65 51.47
N ASP A 286 2.05 6.53 51.53
CA ASP A 286 2.17 7.66 50.60
C ASP A 286 2.59 7.17 49.19
N PRO A 287 1.74 7.30 48.15
CA PRO A 287 2.07 6.86 46.81
C PRO A 287 3.00 7.82 46.04
N ALA A 288 3.43 8.96 46.61
CA ALA A 288 4.16 10.00 45.88
C ALA A 288 5.50 9.55 45.24
N LYS A 289 6.18 8.50 45.74
CA LYS A 289 7.31 7.85 45.03
C LYS A 289 6.82 7.33 43.68
N TRP A 290 5.81 6.46 43.71
CA TRP A 290 5.34 5.73 42.55
C TRP A 290 4.50 6.58 41.60
N GLN A 291 3.77 7.60 42.09
CA GLN A 291 3.09 8.56 41.21
C GLN A 291 4.10 9.28 40.32
N ARG A 292 5.22 9.74 40.88
CA ARG A 292 6.30 10.37 40.11
C ARG A 292 6.96 9.41 39.12
N VAL A 293 7.21 8.15 39.52
CA VAL A 293 7.78 7.14 38.60
C VAL A 293 6.82 6.84 37.44
N THR A 294 5.55 6.59 37.74
CA THR A 294 4.51 6.28 36.74
C THR A 294 4.28 7.45 35.80
N GLU A 295 4.23 8.68 36.31
CA GLU A 295 4.02 9.87 35.49
C GLU A 295 5.21 10.21 34.63
N ASN A 296 6.44 10.06 35.13
CA ASN A 296 7.63 10.23 34.29
C ASN A 296 7.60 9.24 33.10
N TYR A 297 7.21 7.99 33.34
CA TYR A 297 7.04 6.97 32.29
C TYR A 297 5.94 7.36 31.28
N LEU A 298 4.73 7.68 31.75
CA LEU A 298 3.60 8.02 30.89
C LEU A 298 3.84 9.33 30.11
N ASP A 299 4.53 10.31 30.71
CA ASP A 299 4.84 11.57 30.03
C ASP A 299 5.94 11.35 28.98
N ALA A 300 7.00 10.59 29.27
CA ALA A 300 8.07 10.26 28.31
C ALA A 300 7.57 9.47 27.09
N MET A 301 6.70 8.48 27.30
CA MET A 301 6.06 7.71 26.22
C MET A 301 5.32 8.58 25.19
N ILE A 302 4.75 9.72 25.62
CA ILE A 302 4.02 10.65 24.76
C ILE A 302 4.95 11.69 24.10
N THR A 303 6.14 11.96 24.67
CA THR A 303 6.98 13.11 24.28
C THR A 303 8.36 12.79 23.71
N SER A 304 8.91 11.61 23.96
CA SER A 304 10.28 11.25 23.57
C SER A 304 10.44 9.85 22.97
N ASN A 305 9.66 8.87 23.45
CA ASN A 305 9.92 7.46 23.14
C ASN A 305 9.09 6.94 21.96
N CYS A 306 7.84 7.39 21.86
CA CYS A 306 6.96 7.11 20.75
C CYS A 306 6.49 8.43 20.10
N GLN A 307 6.05 8.34 18.85
CA GLN A 307 5.62 9.48 18.04
C GLN A 307 4.16 9.35 17.62
N LEU A 308 3.45 10.47 17.47
CA LEU A 308 2.10 10.45 16.87
C LEU A 308 2.21 10.48 15.34
N THR A 309 1.50 9.56 14.66
CA THR A 309 1.35 9.61 13.20
C THR A 309 0.62 10.88 12.76
N LYS A 310 0.62 11.19 11.45
CA LYS A 310 -0.12 12.35 10.92
C LYS A 310 -1.63 12.24 11.12
N GLY A 311 -2.15 11.03 11.34
CA GLY A 311 -3.53 10.76 11.76
C GLY A 311 -3.78 10.71 13.27
N GLY A 312 -2.74 10.72 14.11
CA GLY A 312 -2.84 10.75 15.57
C GLY A 312 -2.80 9.40 16.29
N LEU A 313 -2.30 8.34 15.65
CA LEU A 313 -1.99 7.05 16.28
C LEU A 313 -0.63 7.14 17.01
N LEU A 314 -0.52 6.56 18.20
CA LEU A 314 0.77 6.34 18.85
C LEU A 314 1.56 5.26 18.11
N TYR A 315 2.74 5.60 17.64
CA TYR A 315 3.65 4.71 16.94
C TYR A 315 5.00 4.70 17.65
N CYS A 316 5.40 3.55 18.14
CA CYS A 316 6.70 3.28 18.76
C CYS A 316 7.52 2.48 17.74
N ASP A 317 8.57 3.05 17.17
CA ASP A 317 9.40 2.36 16.17
C ASP A 317 10.04 1.11 16.80
N GLY A 318 9.98 -0.05 16.12
CA GLY A 318 10.12 -1.37 16.74
C GLY A 318 8.76 -2.01 17.04
N ASP A 319 8.19 -1.77 18.22
CA ASP A 319 6.92 -2.36 18.67
C ASP A 319 5.75 -2.21 17.68
N SER A 320 5.61 -1.03 17.07
CA SER A 320 4.52 -0.73 16.15
C SER A 320 4.75 -1.22 14.73
N ASP A 321 5.96 -1.67 14.37
CA ASP A 321 6.27 -2.12 13.01
C ASP A 321 5.71 -3.52 12.70
N ALA A 322 5.29 -4.28 13.73
CA ALA A 322 4.59 -5.56 13.59
C ALA A 322 3.08 -5.48 13.87
N ALA A 323 2.62 -4.54 14.73
CA ALA A 323 1.24 -4.48 15.22
C ALA A 323 0.86 -3.09 15.77
N SER A 324 0.87 -2.03 14.95
CA SER A 324 0.79 -0.62 15.41
C SER A 324 -0.36 -0.25 16.35
N LEU A 325 -1.51 -0.93 16.31
CA LEU A 325 -2.62 -0.68 17.24
C LEU A 325 -2.40 -1.31 18.62
N ASN A 326 -1.58 -2.35 18.75
CA ASN A 326 -1.30 -3.02 20.02
C ASN A 326 -0.66 -2.10 21.07
N PRO A 327 0.52 -1.48 20.85
CA PRO A 327 1.14 -0.61 21.85
C PRO A 327 0.30 0.64 22.10
N ALA A 328 -0.36 1.18 21.06
CA ALA A 328 -1.27 2.31 21.18
C ALA A 328 -2.45 2.01 22.11
N LEU A 329 -3.05 0.82 22.02
CA LEU A 329 -4.16 0.40 22.88
C LEU A 329 -3.69 -0.02 24.27
N ASN A 330 -2.57 -0.75 24.42
CA ASN A 330 -2.00 -1.08 25.72
C ASN A 330 -1.62 0.18 26.52
N PHE A 331 -1.01 1.17 25.86
CA PHE A 331 -0.70 2.45 26.48
C PHE A 331 -1.96 3.30 26.76
N ALA A 332 -2.96 3.30 25.87
CA ALA A 332 -4.26 3.95 26.13
C ALA A 332 -5.00 3.34 27.34
N PHE A 333 -4.97 2.02 27.49
CA PHE A 333 -5.49 1.32 28.67
C PHE A 333 -4.75 1.80 29.93
N ALA A 334 -3.42 1.82 29.89
CA ALA A 334 -2.57 2.26 31.00
C ALA A 334 -2.89 3.71 31.43
N CYS A 335 -3.05 4.62 30.47
CA CYS A 335 -3.51 5.98 30.72
C CYS A 335 -4.89 6.05 31.41
N LEU A 336 -5.87 5.21 31.04
CA LEU A 336 -7.17 5.17 31.72
C LEU A 336 -7.09 4.59 33.13
N ALA A 337 -6.29 3.53 33.34
CA ALA A 337 -6.11 2.90 34.65
C ALA A 337 -5.34 3.81 35.63
N TYR A 338 -4.44 4.65 35.12
CA TYR A 338 -3.71 5.63 35.93
C TYR A 338 -4.50 6.94 36.17
N ALA A 339 -5.35 7.38 35.25
CA ALA A 339 -6.00 8.70 35.34
C ALA A 339 -6.78 8.99 36.66
N PRO A 340 -7.44 8.03 37.34
CA PRO A 340 -8.03 8.25 38.67
C PRO A 340 -7.01 8.50 39.80
N GLN A 341 -5.74 8.13 39.56
CA GLN A 341 -4.66 8.06 40.54
C GLN A 341 -3.59 9.15 40.36
N ALA A 342 -3.67 9.94 39.30
CA ALA A 342 -2.68 10.95 38.93
C ALA A 342 -2.52 12.07 39.99
N SER A 343 -1.34 12.68 40.03
CA SER A 343 -0.94 13.75 40.95
C SER A 343 -1.77 15.03 40.83
N SER A 344 -2.46 15.23 39.70
CA SER A 344 -3.29 16.41 39.44
C SER A 344 -4.46 16.12 38.52
N SER A 345 -5.53 16.92 38.63
CA SER A 345 -6.69 16.89 37.72
C SER A 345 -6.30 17.20 36.26
N ALA A 346 -5.27 18.02 36.04
CA ALA A 346 -4.74 18.33 34.72
C ALA A 346 -4.15 17.07 34.06
N LYS A 347 -3.24 16.34 34.74
CA LYS A 347 -2.70 15.07 34.24
C LYS A 347 -3.77 13.99 34.08
N ALA A 348 -4.66 13.86 35.05
CA ALA A 348 -5.82 12.98 34.97
C ALA A 348 -6.72 13.25 33.74
N THR A 349 -6.80 14.51 33.30
CA THR A 349 -7.54 14.90 32.08
C THR A 349 -6.71 14.61 30.83
N SER A 350 -5.41 14.90 30.86
CA SER A 350 -4.48 14.61 29.75
C SER A 350 -4.49 13.12 29.37
N TYR A 351 -4.28 12.22 30.34
CA TYR A 351 -4.22 10.78 30.10
C TYR A 351 -5.56 10.22 29.59
N ARG A 352 -6.71 10.71 30.08
CA ARG A 352 -8.02 10.35 29.51
C ARG A 352 -8.17 10.83 28.06
N ASN A 353 -7.86 12.08 27.78
CA ASN A 353 -7.95 12.65 26.44
C ASN A 353 -7.01 11.94 25.44
N PHE A 354 -5.83 11.52 25.89
CA PHE A 354 -4.91 10.69 25.11
C PHE A 354 -5.54 9.32 24.81
N ALA A 355 -6.00 8.59 25.82
CA ALA A 355 -6.61 7.28 25.61
C ALA A 355 -7.87 7.35 24.71
N PHE A 356 -8.64 8.43 24.86
CA PHE A 356 -9.79 8.73 24.01
C PHE A 356 -9.40 8.99 22.55
N SER A 357 -8.24 9.60 22.27
CA SER A 357 -7.78 9.78 20.88
C SER A 357 -7.38 8.46 20.22
N GLN A 358 -6.78 7.52 20.96
CA GLN A 358 -6.36 6.21 20.43
C GLN A 358 -7.56 5.28 20.17
N ILE A 359 -8.54 5.22 21.08
CA ILE A 359 -9.76 4.44 20.84
C ILE A 359 -10.63 5.07 19.75
N ASP A 360 -10.72 6.40 19.67
CA ASP A 360 -11.36 7.09 18.54
C ASP A 360 -10.67 6.73 17.21
N TYR A 361 -9.33 6.76 17.16
CA TYR A 361 -8.55 6.41 15.98
C TYR A 361 -8.84 4.97 15.54
N THR A 362 -8.78 4.03 16.49
CA THR A 362 -9.11 2.62 16.31
C THR A 362 -10.54 2.43 15.77
N LEU A 363 -11.50 3.22 16.28
CA LEU A 363 -12.91 3.19 15.89
C LEU A 363 -13.25 4.12 14.71
N GLY A 364 -12.26 4.55 13.92
CA GLY A 364 -12.46 5.17 12.60
C GLY A 364 -12.12 6.67 12.48
N LYS A 365 -11.62 7.33 13.54
CA LYS A 365 -11.20 8.75 13.48
C LYS A 365 -9.89 8.98 12.71
N ASN A 366 -9.30 7.92 12.17
CA ASN A 366 -8.10 7.92 11.33
C ASN A 366 -8.30 8.54 9.92
N PRO A 367 -7.21 8.77 9.15
CA PRO A 367 -7.27 9.25 7.76
C PRO A 367 -8.00 8.31 6.78
N MET A 368 -7.98 7.01 7.04
CA MET A 368 -8.61 5.95 6.23
C MET A 368 -10.11 5.74 6.51
N LYS A 369 -10.70 6.51 7.46
CA LYS A 369 -12.09 6.39 7.95
C LYS A 369 -12.57 4.94 8.06
N THR A 370 -11.71 4.11 8.66
CA THR A 370 -11.85 2.67 8.76
C THR A 370 -11.75 2.29 10.24
N PRO A 371 -12.81 1.78 10.88
CA PRO A 371 -12.66 1.18 12.20
C PRO A 371 -11.87 -0.12 12.05
N TYR A 372 -10.74 -0.23 12.74
CA TYR A 372 -9.83 -1.37 12.66
C TYR A 372 -10.29 -2.56 13.55
N VAL A 373 -11.60 -2.76 13.59
CA VAL A 373 -12.29 -3.83 14.32
C VAL A 373 -13.20 -4.56 13.32
N VAL A 374 -13.02 -5.87 13.19
CA VAL A 374 -13.71 -6.71 12.20
C VAL A 374 -15.22 -6.77 12.49
N GLY A 375 -16.03 -6.67 11.44
CA GLY A 375 -17.49 -6.87 11.50
C GLY A 375 -18.33 -5.72 12.07
N VAL A 376 -17.75 -4.62 12.57
CA VAL A 376 -18.50 -3.55 13.25
C VAL A 376 -19.08 -2.47 12.31
N HIS A 377 -18.49 -2.27 11.13
CA HIS A 377 -18.93 -1.28 10.13
C HIS A 377 -18.64 -1.76 8.70
N PRO A 378 -19.35 -1.30 7.64
CA PRO A 378 -19.03 -1.63 6.24
C PRO A 378 -17.58 -1.35 5.79
N ASN A 379 -16.89 -0.41 6.47
CA ASN A 379 -15.48 -0.09 6.21
C ASN A 379 -14.50 -0.98 7.00
N SER A 380 -14.94 -1.76 7.98
CA SER A 380 -14.09 -2.67 8.77
C SER A 380 -13.25 -3.60 7.88
N PRO A 381 -12.09 -4.09 8.38
CA PRO A 381 -11.36 -5.17 7.73
C PRO A 381 -12.28 -6.37 7.46
N ARG A 382 -12.09 -7.02 6.32
CA ARG A 382 -12.89 -8.14 5.81
C ARG A 382 -12.08 -9.41 5.61
N ASN A 383 -10.78 -9.25 5.38
CA ASN A 383 -9.85 -10.34 5.13
C ASN A 383 -8.70 -10.32 6.16
N PRO A 384 -8.98 -10.42 7.47
CA PRO A 384 -7.91 -10.59 8.46
C PRO A 384 -7.13 -11.87 8.21
N HIS A 385 -5.84 -11.87 8.61
CA HIS A 385 -5.03 -13.08 8.71
C HIS A 385 -5.63 -13.94 9.82
N HIS A 386 -6.46 -14.92 9.44
CA HIS A 386 -7.11 -15.82 10.39
C HIS A 386 -7.65 -17.07 9.70
N SER A 387 -6.92 -18.18 9.81
CA SER A 387 -7.18 -19.46 9.13
C SER A 387 -8.60 -19.97 9.38
N GLY A 388 -9.03 -20.00 10.65
CA GLY A 388 -10.36 -20.49 11.02
C GLY A 388 -11.52 -19.64 10.48
N ALA A 389 -11.30 -18.35 10.21
CA ALA A 389 -12.32 -17.44 9.66
C ALA A 389 -12.24 -17.33 8.13
N HIS A 390 -11.04 -17.53 7.58
CA HIS A 390 -10.82 -17.70 6.16
C HIS A 390 -11.56 -18.93 5.62
N GLY A 391 -11.40 -20.07 6.29
CA GLY A 391 -12.13 -21.32 6.01
C GLY A 391 -11.70 -22.02 4.71
N GLY A 392 -10.56 -21.65 4.13
CA GLY A 392 -9.97 -22.28 2.96
C GLY A 392 -8.92 -23.34 3.28
N THR A 393 -8.28 -23.86 2.23
CA THR A 393 -7.17 -24.84 2.31
C THR A 393 -5.81 -24.24 1.99
N ASP A 394 -5.78 -23.02 1.46
CA ASP A 394 -4.59 -22.25 1.12
C ASP A 394 -4.95 -20.75 1.24
N ILE A 395 -3.97 -19.89 1.56
CA ILE A 395 -4.24 -18.49 1.91
C ILE A 395 -4.91 -17.67 0.80
N ASP A 396 -4.86 -18.12 -0.46
CA ASP A 396 -5.47 -17.42 -1.60
C ASP A 396 -6.93 -17.85 -1.86
N HIS A 397 -7.33 -19.09 -1.51
CA HIS A 397 -8.63 -19.66 -1.87
C HIS A 397 -9.44 -20.14 -0.65
N PRO A 398 -10.65 -19.58 -0.41
CA PRO A 398 -11.34 -18.56 -1.20
C PRO A 398 -10.73 -17.16 -1.04
N LYS A 399 -10.91 -16.30 -2.05
CA LYS A 399 -10.32 -14.94 -2.06
C LYS A 399 -10.71 -14.12 -0.84
N ASN A 400 -11.99 -14.14 -0.46
CA ASN A 400 -12.50 -13.48 0.74
C ASN A 400 -12.69 -14.51 1.86
N ASN A 401 -12.56 -14.09 3.12
CA ASN A 401 -12.84 -14.97 4.26
C ASN A 401 -14.31 -15.44 4.24
N LEU A 402 -14.55 -16.74 4.49
CA LEU A 402 -15.90 -17.31 4.53
C LEU A 402 -16.70 -16.88 5.77
N HIS A 403 -16.01 -16.49 6.84
CA HIS A 403 -16.60 -16.14 8.11
C HIS A 403 -16.11 -14.78 8.61
N ILE A 404 -17.00 -14.02 9.23
CA ILE A 404 -16.66 -12.74 9.87
C ILE A 404 -16.28 -13.05 11.33
N ILE A 405 -15.01 -12.82 11.66
CA ILE A 405 -14.49 -12.88 13.03
C ILE A 405 -14.83 -11.57 13.77
N TYR A 406 -16.12 -11.39 14.07
CA TYR A 406 -16.65 -10.17 14.72
C TYR A 406 -15.85 -9.81 15.97
N GLY A 407 -15.46 -8.53 16.08
CA GLY A 407 -14.76 -7.98 17.24
C GLY A 407 -13.25 -8.12 17.24
N GLY A 408 -12.64 -8.86 16.31
CA GLY A 408 -11.18 -8.94 16.17
C GLY A 408 -10.59 -7.57 15.82
N VAL A 409 -9.61 -7.12 16.60
CA VAL A 409 -8.81 -5.91 16.36
C VAL A 409 -7.64 -6.31 15.48
N VAL A 410 -7.47 -5.65 14.32
CA VAL A 410 -6.35 -5.96 13.42
C VAL A 410 -5.06 -5.27 13.87
N GLY A 411 -3.89 -5.77 13.43
CA GLY A 411 -2.57 -5.20 13.74
C GLY A 411 -2.45 -3.70 13.45
N GLY A 412 -3.04 -3.23 12.34
CA GLY A 412 -3.31 -1.80 12.11
C GLY A 412 -2.60 -1.18 10.89
N PRO A 413 -2.62 0.16 10.77
CA PRO A 413 -1.96 0.88 9.68
C PRO A 413 -0.46 1.04 9.90
N ASP A 414 0.28 1.35 8.83
CA ASP A 414 1.69 1.76 8.94
C ASP A 414 1.86 3.17 9.55
N LYS A 415 3.10 3.58 9.82
CA LYS A 415 3.45 4.94 10.30
C LYS A 415 3.09 6.10 9.36
N LYS A 416 2.52 5.83 8.18
CA LYS A 416 1.95 6.82 7.25
C LYS A 416 0.42 6.78 7.23
N ASP A 417 -0.20 6.15 8.24
CA ASP A 417 -1.64 5.94 8.42
C ASP A 417 -2.29 5.08 7.32
N ARG A 418 -1.53 4.25 6.61
CA ARG A 418 -2.01 3.43 5.48
C ARG A 418 -2.33 2.01 5.94
N PHE A 419 -3.54 1.56 5.66
CA PHE A 419 -4.02 0.20 5.95
C PHE A 419 -4.45 -0.52 4.66
N LEU A 420 -4.01 -1.77 4.51
CA LEU A 420 -4.37 -2.69 3.43
C LEU A 420 -5.12 -3.91 4.00
N ASP A 421 -6.33 -4.14 3.52
CA ASP A 421 -7.23 -5.24 3.90
C ASP A 421 -6.91 -6.51 3.09
N ASP A 422 -5.67 -6.95 3.26
CA ASP A 422 -5.01 -8.04 2.55
C ASP A 422 -4.57 -9.11 3.55
N ARG A 423 -5.19 -10.29 3.49
CA ARG A 423 -4.92 -11.43 4.36
C ARG A 423 -3.47 -11.92 4.32
N THR A 424 -2.72 -11.64 3.25
CA THR A 424 -1.30 -12.01 3.18
C THR A 424 -0.39 -11.07 3.96
N ASN A 425 -0.87 -9.86 4.29
CA ASN A 425 -0.17 -8.86 5.07
C ASN A 425 -0.51 -9.02 6.57
N TYR A 426 0.11 -9.99 7.23
CA TYR A 426 -0.09 -10.27 8.66
C TYR A 426 0.15 -9.01 9.51
N ILE A 427 1.27 -8.30 9.33
CA ILE A 427 1.61 -7.03 10.03
C ILE A 427 0.43 -6.06 10.19
N GLN A 428 -0.40 -5.93 9.16
CA GLN A 428 -1.58 -5.06 9.22
C GLN A 428 -2.88 -5.80 9.55
N SER A 429 -3.07 -7.01 9.04
CA SER A 429 -4.36 -7.72 9.02
C SER A 429 -4.51 -8.84 10.07
N GLU A 430 -3.44 -9.18 10.80
CA GLU A 430 -3.45 -10.14 11.90
C GLU A 430 -4.44 -9.73 12.99
N VAL A 431 -5.20 -10.68 13.54
CA VAL A 431 -6.17 -10.43 14.62
C VAL A 431 -5.79 -11.22 15.86
N ALA A 432 -5.02 -10.59 16.74
CA ALA A 432 -4.45 -11.30 17.88
C ALA A 432 -5.07 -10.98 19.26
N LEU A 433 -5.04 -12.01 20.06
CA LEU A 433 -5.13 -12.12 21.51
C LEU A 433 -4.95 -10.81 22.27
N ASP A 434 -3.72 -10.29 22.21
CA ASP A 434 -3.19 -9.20 23.00
C ASP A 434 -3.52 -7.84 22.37
N TYR A 435 -3.93 -7.82 21.10
CA TYR A 435 -4.48 -6.65 20.43
C TYR A 435 -5.92 -6.40 20.96
N ASN A 436 -6.69 -7.47 21.14
CA ASN A 436 -8.05 -7.43 21.70
C ASN A 436 -8.10 -7.20 23.23
N ALA A 437 -7.04 -7.57 23.96
CA ALA A 437 -6.98 -7.47 25.42
C ALA A 437 -7.18 -6.05 25.99
N PRO A 438 -6.35 -5.04 25.65
CA PRO A 438 -6.55 -3.68 26.13
C PRO A 438 -7.83 -3.05 25.56
N PHE A 439 -8.16 -3.35 24.31
CA PHE A 439 -9.36 -2.86 23.64
C PHE A 439 -10.63 -3.19 24.44
N GLN A 440 -10.76 -4.44 24.91
CA GLN A 440 -11.93 -4.87 25.67
C GLN A 440 -12.10 -4.11 26.99
N GLY A 441 -11.00 -3.80 27.68
CA GLY A 441 -11.01 -2.94 28.87
C GLY A 441 -11.45 -1.51 28.54
N ILE A 442 -10.85 -0.89 27.52
CA ILE A 442 -11.18 0.47 27.10
C ILE A 442 -12.65 0.58 26.67
N VAL A 443 -13.18 -0.39 25.92
CA VAL A 443 -14.60 -0.42 25.53
C VAL A 443 -15.52 -0.58 26.75
N ALA A 444 -15.16 -1.42 27.74
CA ALA A 444 -15.92 -1.53 28.99
C ALA A 444 -15.94 -0.21 29.78
N TYR A 445 -14.84 0.55 29.79
CA TYR A 445 -14.84 1.92 30.33
C TYR A 445 -15.81 2.83 29.56
N GLN A 446 -15.80 2.79 28.23
CA GLN A 446 -16.65 3.63 27.38
C GLN A 446 -18.15 3.33 27.50
N VAL A 447 -18.56 2.07 27.73
CA VAL A 447 -19.98 1.73 28.01
C VAL A 447 -20.56 2.62 29.11
N VAL A 448 -19.81 2.87 30.19
CA VAL A 448 -20.28 3.67 31.33
C VAL A 448 -19.99 5.18 31.15
N ASN A 449 -18.88 5.54 30.51
CA ASN A 449 -18.33 6.91 30.56
C ASN A 449 -18.42 7.69 29.23
N ALA A 450 -18.74 7.07 28.09
CA ALA A 450 -18.80 7.77 26.82
C ALA A 450 -19.96 8.77 26.78
N GLN A 451 -19.68 9.98 26.28
CA GLN A 451 -20.66 11.07 26.08
C GLN A 451 -21.23 11.13 24.65
N SER A 452 -20.68 10.30 23.75
CA SER A 452 -21.01 10.21 22.33
C SER A 452 -20.84 8.76 21.88
N PRO A 453 -21.57 8.28 20.85
CA PRO A 453 -21.39 6.94 20.29
C PRO A 453 -19.99 6.75 19.65
N PRO A 454 -19.56 5.50 19.38
CA PRO A 454 -18.32 5.20 18.65
C PRO A 454 -18.20 5.99 17.35
N TYR A 455 -16.98 6.42 17.00
CA TYR A 455 -16.77 7.31 15.86
C TYR A 455 -17.32 6.75 14.53
N TYR A 456 -17.21 5.44 14.28
CA TYR A 456 -17.72 4.79 13.07
C TYR A 456 -19.24 4.93 12.87
N VAL A 457 -20.03 5.18 13.92
CA VAL A 457 -21.49 5.39 13.81
C VAL A 457 -21.81 6.62 12.95
N ASN A 458 -20.86 7.57 12.87
CA ASN A 458 -20.96 8.78 12.05
C ASN A 458 -20.07 8.73 10.79
N VAL A 459 -19.45 7.57 10.48
CA VAL A 459 -18.62 7.39 9.29
C VAL A 459 -19.49 6.92 8.13
N PRO A 460 -19.46 7.57 6.95
CA PRO A 460 -20.17 7.07 5.78
C PRO A 460 -19.52 5.77 5.25
N PRO A 461 -20.32 4.85 4.68
CA PRO A 461 -19.79 3.65 4.05
C PRO A 461 -18.97 3.98 2.78
N GLY A 462 -17.92 3.19 2.55
CA GLY A 462 -16.88 3.42 1.55
C GLY A 462 -15.62 4.01 2.18
N ARG A 463 -14.48 3.30 2.09
CA ARG A 463 -13.18 3.81 2.53
C ARG A 463 -12.74 4.98 1.64
N PRO A 464 -12.29 6.12 2.19
CA PRO A 464 -11.64 7.18 1.42
C PRO A 464 -10.37 6.62 0.75
N LYS A 465 -10.35 6.62 -0.59
CA LYS A 465 -9.15 6.20 -1.35
C LYS A 465 -8.02 7.20 -1.08
N PRO A 466 -6.77 6.74 -0.83
CA PRO A 466 -5.67 7.60 -0.41
C PRO A 466 -5.44 8.73 -1.42
N LYS A 467 -5.58 9.98 -0.93
CA LYS A 467 -5.80 11.26 -1.66
C LYS A 467 -5.71 11.20 -3.20
N THR A 468 -6.61 10.47 -3.85
CA THR A 468 -6.73 10.46 -5.31
C THR A 468 -7.08 11.85 -5.83
N ARG A 469 -7.71 12.68 -4.97
CA ARG A 469 -7.95 14.11 -5.17
C ARG A 469 -6.70 14.98 -5.42
N LEU A 470 -5.48 14.55 -5.11
CA LEU A 470 -4.28 15.32 -5.48
C LEU A 470 -3.92 15.07 -6.95
N ILE A 471 -3.85 13.80 -7.38
CA ILE A 471 -3.59 13.44 -8.78
C ILE A 471 -4.76 13.87 -9.68
N ILE A 472 -6.01 13.62 -9.25
CA ILE A 472 -7.21 14.15 -9.91
C ILE A 472 -7.23 15.68 -9.83
N GLY A 473 -6.71 16.31 -8.77
CA GLY A 473 -6.58 17.76 -8.66
C GLY A 473 -5.60 18.36 -9.66
N ILE A 474 -4.48 17.69 -9.91
CA ILE A 474 -3.51 18.05 -10.95
C ILE A 474 -4.12 17.85 -12.35
N VAL A 475 -4.80 16.72 -12.59
CA VAL A 475 -5.46 16.42 -13.88
C VAL A 475 -6.64 17.35 -14.14
N VAL A 476 -7.50 17.61 -13.16
CA VAL A 476 -8.62 18.56 -13.26
C VAL A 476 -8.10 19.99 -13.31
N GLY A 477 -7.02 20.33 -12.61
CA GLY A 477 -6.34 21.62 -12.74
C GLY A 477 -5.88 21.86 -14.18
N ALA A 478 -5.13 20.92 -14.75
CA ALA A 478 -4.68 21.00 -16.15
C ALA A 478 -5.86 21.01 -17.15
N VAL A 479 -6.88 20.16 -16.97
CA VAL A 479 -8.05 20.10 -17.86
C VAL A 479 -8.95 21.34 -17.74
N VAL A 480 -9.14 21.89 -16.54
CA VAL A 480 -9.88 23.14 -16.33
C VAL A 480 -9.09 24.34 -16.85
N PHE A 481 -7.75 24.35 -16.69
CA PHE A 481 -6.89 25.37 -17.28
C PHE A 481 -7.04 25.38 -18.81
N ILE A 482 -6.89 24.22 -19.46
CA ILE A 482 -7.14 24.04 -20.91
C ILE A 482 -8.57 24.47 -21.29
N SER A 483 -9.59 24.05 -20.54
CA SER A 483 -11.00 24.39 -20.81
C SER A 483 -11.31 25.88 -20.63
N LYS A 484 -10.57 26.58 -19.78
CA LYS A 484 -10.77 28.01 -19.47
C LYS A 484 -10.02 28.90 -20.46
N VAL A 485 -8.98 28.40 -21.10
CA VAL A 485 -8.29 29.02 -22.25
C VAL A 485 -9.12 28.96 -23.54
N GLU A 486 -9.98 27.95 -23.71
CA GLU A 486 -10.73 27.71 -24.97
C GLU A 486 -12.19 28.22 -24.96
N ASN A 487 -12.64 28.90 -23.89
CA ASN A 487 -14.04 29.26 -23.70
C ASN A 487 -14.46 30.63 -24.30
N ASP A 488 -14.67 30.69 -25.62
CA ASP A 488 -15.62 31.64 -26.21
C ASP A 488 -16.42 30.98 -27.37
N ARG A 489 -17.74 30.84 -27.17
CA ARG A 489 -18.80 30.39 -28.11
C ARG A 489 -18.67 28.99 -28.76
N SER A 490 -19.37 28.02 -28.17
CA SER A 490 -20.74 27.62 -28.59
C SER A 490 -21.04 26.14 -28.25
N ASN A 491 -22.29 25.85 -27.87
CA ASN A 491 -22.64 24.58 -27.17
C ASN A 491 -23.93 23.94 -27.73
N HIS A 492 -24.26 22.73 -27.24
CA HIS A 492 -25.57 22.04 -27.34
C HIS A 492 -25.94 21.10 -28.52
N LEU A 493 -25.03 20.69 -29.41
CA LEU A 493 -25.37 19.72 -30.49
C LEU A 493 -24.50 18.45 -30.58
N ALA A 494 -23.39 18.34 -29.85
CA ALA A 494 -22.46 17.21 -29.97
C ALA A 494 -22.81 15.98 -29.12
N THR A 495 -23.55 16.15 -28.01
CA THR A 495 -23.71 15.14 -26.96
C THR A 495 -24.64 13.98 -27.30
N SER A 496 -25.60 14.15 -28.22
CA SER A 496 -26.64 13.14 -28.52
C SER A 496 -26.22 12.08 -29.56
N VAL A 497 -25.20 12.36 -30.38
CA VAL A 497 -24.80 11.47 -31.49
C VAL A 497 -23.82 10.39 -31.04
N VAL A 498 -22.89 10.72 -30.13
CA VAL A 498 -21.83 9.79 -29.68
C VAL A 498 -22.41 8.64 -28.85
N ALA A 499 -23.35 8.94 -27.94
CA ALA A 499 -23.91 7.97 -26.99
C ALA A 499 -24.58 6.75 -27.66
N ASN A 500 -25.16 6.92 -28.84
CA ASN A 500 -25.87 5.85 -29.56
C ASN A 500 -24.95 4.96 -30.43
N SER A 501 -23.63 5.14 -30.37
CA SER A 501 -22.68 4.47 -31.30
C SER A 501 -21.84 3.35 -30.68
N ILE A 502 -21.79 3.22 -29.35
CA ILE A 502 -20.97 2.22 -28.64
C ILE A 502 -21.89 1.15 -28.05
N ASN A 503 -22.26 0.17 -28.87
CA ASN A 503 -23.02 -1.00 -28.43
C ASN A 503 -22.06 -2.06 -27.85
N GLU A 504 -22.24 -2.43 -26.58
CA GLU A 504 -21.36 -3.37 -25.85
C GLU A 504 -21.29 -4.78 -26.47
N SER A 505 -22.28 -5.13 -27.31
CA SER A 505 -22.47 -6.45 -27.92
C SER A 505 -21.38 -6.90 -28.93
N ALA A 506 -20.32 -6.12 -29.13
CA ALA A 506 -19.36 -6.30 -30.25
C ALA A 506 -18.05 -7.03 -29.90
N PHE A 507 -17.76 -7.31 -28.63
CA PHE A 507 -16.49 -7.94 -28.21
C PHE A 507 -16.50 -9.48 -28.33
N ILE A 508 -16.58 -10.00 -29.56
CA ILE A 508 -16.29 -11.41 -29.83
C ILE A 508 -14.77 -11.62 -29.72
N ALA A 509 -14.33 -12.25 -28.63
CA ALA A 509 -12.91 -12.51 -28.39
C ALA A 509 -12.33 -13.50 -29.41
N ALA A 510 -11.25 -13.10 -30.08
CA ALA A 510 -10.46 -14.02 -30.89
C ALA A 510 -9.77 -15.09 -30.02
N ALA A 511 -9.57 -16.29 -30.56
CA ALA A 511 -8.92 -17.39 -29.85
C ALA A 511 -7.53 -16.97 -29.32
N PRO A 512 -7.22 -17.26 -28.04
CA PRO A 512 -6.07 -16.69 -27.34
C PRO A 512 -4.74 -17.01 -28.03
N ILE A 513 -3.83 -16.04 -28.01
CA ILE A 513 -2.50 -16.18 -28.60
C ILE A 513 -1.52 -16.64 -27.51
N GLU A 514 -0.85 -17.77 -27.76
CA GLU A 514 0.24 -18.26 -26.91
C GLU A 514 1.38 -17.22 -26.83
N LEU A 515 1.80 -16.89 -25.60
CA LEU A 515 2.88 -15.94 -25.35
C LEU A 515 4.20 -16.45 -25.95
N TYR A 516 5.01 -15.53 -26.47
CA TYR A 516 6.29 -15.82 -27.15
C TYR A 516 6.22 -16.73 -28.40
N SER A 517 5.01 -17.11 -28.85
CA SER A 517 4.83 -17.73 -30.16
C SER A 517 5.20 -16.76 -31.30
N THR A 518 5.45 -17.29 -32.51
CA THR A 518 5.64 -16.46 -33.71
C THR A 518 4.44 -15.52 -33.95
N LYS A 519 3.22 -15.96 -33.59
CA LYS A 519 2.00 -15.15 -33.67
C LYS A 519 2.03 -13.98 -32.67
N TYR A 520 2.49 -14.21 -31.42
CA TYR A 520 2.68 -13.16 -30.42
C TYR A 520 3.62 -12.04 -30.91
N TYR A 521 4.80 -12.39 -31.42
CA TYR A 521 5.76 -11.40 -31.90
C TYR A 521 5.23 -10.59 -33.10
N TRP A 522 4.49 -11.22 -34.03
CA TRP A 522 3.81 -10.49 -35.11
C TRP A 522 2.69 -9.58 -34.59
N THR A 523 1.91 -9.99 -33.60
CA THR A 523 0.89 -9.13 -32.97
C THR A 523 1.54 -7.92 -32.28
N CYS A 524 2.67 -8.10 -31.58
CA CYS A 524 3.44 -7.00 -30.99
C CYS A 524 4.02 -6.06 -32.07
N ALA A 525 4.55 -6.60 -33.17
CA ALA A 525 5.01 -5.77 -34.29
C ALA A 525 3.86 -4.96 -34.93
N LEU A 526 2.70 -5.57 -35.17
CA LEU A 526 1.51 -4.89 -35.73
C LEU A 526 0.92 -3.85 -34.77
N GLY A 527 0.90 -4.14 -33.47
CA GLY A 527 0.57 -3.15 -32.44
C GLY A 527 1.53 -1.95 -32.46
N GLY A 528 2.83 -2.21 -32.65
CA GLY A 528 3.85 -1.18 -32.81
C GLY A 528 3.68 -0.33 -34.07
N VAL A 529 3.33 -0.95 -35.22
CA VAL A 529 2.95 -0.25 -36.47
C VAL A 529 1.80 0.72 -36.21
N ALA A 530 0.73 0.24 -35.58
CA ALA A 530 -0.43 1.08 -35.29
C ALA A 530 -0.07 2.22 -34.31
N ALA A 531 0.60 1.89 -33.19
CA ALA A 531 0.98 2.85 -32.16
C ALA A 531 1.87 3.97 -32.71
N CYS A 532 3.04 3.64 -33.27
CA CYS A 532 4.00 4.64 -33.72
C CYS A 532 3.60 5.27 -35.07
N GLY A 533 3.14 4.49 -36.05
CA GLY A 533 2.73 5.01 -37.35
C GLY A 533 1.62 6.05 -37.27
N ILE A 534 0.52 5.73 -36.57
CA ILE A 534 -0.65 6.62 -36.47
C ILE A 534 -0.30 7.88 -35.65
N THR A 535 0.33 7.73 -34.48
CA THR A 535 0.62 8.88 -33.61
C THR A 535 1.61 9.87 -34.24
N HIS A 536 2.69 9.39 -34.88
CA HIS A 536 3.63 10.27 -35.57
C HIS A 536 3.02 10.94 -36.83
N ALA A 537 2.13 10.24 -37.55
CA ALA A 537 1.36 10.85 -38.64
C ALA A 537 0.41 11.96 -38.13
N LEU A 538 -0.26 11.75 -36.99
CA LEU A 538 -1.16 12.75 -36.38
C LEU A 538 -0.40 14.01 -35.94
N VAL A 539 0.77 13.89 -35.31
CA VAL A 539 1.57 15.06 -34.86
C VAL A 539 2.45 15.68 -35.95
N THR A 540 2.39 15.20 -37.19
CA THR A 540 3.18 15.76 -38.32
C THR A 540 3.05 17.28 -38.50
N PRO A 541 1.89 17.95 -38.29
CA PRO A 541 1.80 19.41 -38.36
C PRO A 541 2.61 20.14 -37.27
N LEU A 542 2.83 19.52 -36.11
CA LEU A 542 3.69 20.05 -35.06
C LEU A 542 5.17 19.83 -35.40
N ASP A 543 5.52 18.63 -35.89
CA ASP A 543 6.88 18.28 -36.30
C ASP A 543 7.36 19.12 -37.50
N LEU A 544 6.49 19.41 -38.47
CA LEU A 544 6.75 20.32 -39.59
C LEU A 544 7.14 21.73 -39.12
N VAL A 545 6.37 22.30 -38.18
CA VAL A 545 6.66 23.63 -37.61
C VAL A 545 7.94 23.60 -36.78
N LYS A 546 8.16 22.55 -35.99
CA LYS A 546 9.43 22.32 -35.25
C LYS A 546 10.62 22.29 -36.21
N CYS A 547 10.60 21.46 -37.24
CA CYS A 547 11.71 21.30 -38.18
C CYS A 547 12.01 22.59 -38.96
N ARG A 548 10.98 23.34 -39.40
CA ARG A 548 11.20 24.67 -40.00
C ARG A 548 11.85 25.65 -39.01
N LYS A 549 11.39 25.69 -37.75
CA LYS A 549 12.01 26.52 -36.68
C LYS A 549 13.41 26.08 -36.26
N GLN A 550 13.80 24.82 -36.51
CA GLN A 550 15.16 24.33 -36.26
C GLN A 550 16.17 24.78 -37.33
N VAL A 551 15.70 25.30 -38.48
CA VAL A 551 16.54 25.85 -39.56
C VAL A 551 16.47 27.39 -39.59
N ASP A 552 15.29 27.98 -39.41
CA ASP A 552 15.12 29.42 -39.19
C ASP A 552 14.30 29.65 -37.90
N PRO A 553 14.93 30.02 -36.78
CA PRO A 553 14.21 30.31 -35.53
C PRO A 553 13.20 31.47 -35.62
N THR A 554 13.33 32.36 -36.62
CA THR A 554 12.54 33.60 -36.76
C THR A 554 11.29 33.44 -37.61
N ILE A 555 11.21 32.39 -38.45
CA ILE A 555 10.13 32.17 -39.43
C ILE A 555 8.71 32.18 -38.81
N TYR A 556 8.56 31.62 -37.61
CA TYR A 556 7.28 31.47 -36.90
C TYR A 556 7.35 31.92 -35.43
N LYS A 557 6.50 32.87 -35.04
CA LYS A 557 6.40 33.41 -33.67
C LYS A 557 5.94 32.33 -32.68
N SER A 558 4.92 31.57 -33.04
CA SER A 558 4.34 30.47 -32.26
C SER A 558 3.98 29.29 -33.16
N ASN A 559 3.57 28.16 -32.57
CA ASN A 559 3.12 26.99 -33.36
C ASN A 559 1.87 27.33 -34.20
N PHE A 560 0.95 28.11 -33.64
CA PHE A 560 -0.25 28.58 -34.33
C PHE A 560 0.07 29.56 -35.47
N ASP A 561 0.99 30.51 -35.26
CA ASP A 561 1.49 31.39 -36.35
C ASP A 561 2.11 30.57 -37.49
N GLY A 562 2.85 29.49 -37.15
CA GLY A 562 3.35 28.52 -38.12
C GLY A 562 2.24 27.85 -38.92
N TRP A 563 1.24 27.26 -38.25
CA TRP A 563 0.10 26.62 -38.93
C TRP A 563 -0.71 27.59 -39.78
N VAL A 564 -0.98 28.80 -39.30
CA VAL A 564 -1.74 29.82 -40.04
C VAL A 564 -0.97 30.30 -41.27
N LYS A 565 0.36 30.47 -41.18
CA LYS A 565 1.21 30.79 -42.33
C LYS A 565 1.22 29.65 -43.36
N ILE A 566 1.51 28.41 -42.93
CA ILE A 566 1.56 27.23 -43.81
C ILE A 566 0.21 26.98 -44.50
N TYR A 567 -0.91 27.18 -43.80
CA TYR A 567 -2.25 27.06 -44.38
C TYR A 567 -2.53 28.14 -45.44
N ARG A 568 -1.94 29.35 -45.28
CA ARG A 568 -2.07 30.49 -46.19
C ARG A 568 -1.00 30.53 -47.31
N GLU A 569 0.00 29.65 -47.28
CA GLU A 569 0.92 29.44 -48.41
C GLU A 569 0.11 29.06 -49.67
N HIS A 570 0.39 29.70 -50.81
CA HIS A 570 -0.51 29.70 -51.96
C HIS A 570 -0.67 28.29 -52.55
N GLY A 571 -1.90 27.74 -52.49
CA GLY A 571 -2.21 26.37 -52.91
C GLY A 571 -1.90 25.26 -51.88
N ALA A 572 -1.37 25.58 -50.70
CA ALA A 572 -0.95 24.59 -49.70
C ALA A 572 -2.11 24.09 -48.82
N GLY A 573 -2.85 25.01 -48.17
CA GLY A 573 -4.02 24.70 -47.34
C GLY A 573 -3.76 23.61 -46.28
N THR A 574 -4.73 22.70 -46.09
CA THR A 574 -4.59 21.56 -45.17
C THR A 574 -3.52 20.56 -45.60
N ARG A 575 -3.19 20.46 -46.89
CA ARG A 575 -2.14 19.55 -47.39
C ARG A 575 -0.75 20.02 -46.99
N GLY A 576 -0.50 21.33 -46.99
CA GLY A 576 0.75 21.94 -46.53
C GLY A 576 1.10 21.54 -45.09
N LEU A 577 0.11 21.55 -44.19
CA LEU A 577 0.28 21.16 -42.78
C LEU A 577 0.73 19.70 -42.59
N TYR A 578 0.47 18.82 -43.55
CA TYR A 578 0.87 17.41 -43.53
C TYR A 578 2.06 17.12 -44.47
N THR A 579 2.87 18.14 -44.77
CA THR A 579 4.13 17.95 -45.52
C THR A 579 5.04 16.94 -44.80
N GLY A 580 5.42 15.89 -45.51
CA GLY A 580 6.22 14.78 -44.97
C GLY A 580 5.41 13.67 -44.27
N VAL A 581 4.07 13.74 -44.20
CA VAL A 581 3.28 12.73 -43.46
C VAL A 581 3.48 11.29 -43.96
N THR A 582 3.70 11.09 -45.27
CA THR A 582 3.91 9.76 -45.85
C THR A 582 5.23 9.11 -45.40
N PRO A 583 6.42 9.74 -45.55
CA PRO A 583 7.64 9.18 -44.96
C PRO A 583 7.59 9.12 -43.43
N THR A 584 6.90 10.04 -42.74
CA THR A 584 6.64 9.90 -41.29
C THR A 584 5.89 8.60 -40.98
N PHE A 585 4.72 8.39 -41.58
CA PHE A 585 3.89 7.21 -41.33
C PHE A 585 4.63 5.91 -41.62
N ILE A 586 5.28 5.81 -42.79
CA ILE A 586 6.02 4.61 -43.19
C ILE A 586 7.23 4.37 -42.26
N GLY A 587 8.03 5.41 -42.00
CA GLY A 587 9.21 5.33 -41.15
C GLY A 587 8.90 4.93 -39.72
N TYR A 588 7.93 5.60 -39.08
CA TYR A 588 7.53 5.28 -37.71
C TYR A 588 6.68 4.01 -37.60
N SER A 589 6.07 3.53 -38.70
CA SER A 589 5.50 2.18 -38.77
C SER A 589 6.60 1.11 -38.73
N PHE A 590 7.65 1.25 -39.54
CA PHE A 590 8.79 0.32 -39.49
C PHE A 590 9.56 0.41 -38.17
N GLN A 591 9.76 1.62 -37.62
CA GLN A 591 10.34 1.78 -36.29
C GLN A 591 9.46 1.07 -35.24
N GLY A 592 8.15 1.31 -35.26
CA GLY A 592 7.20 0.69 -34.34
C GLY A 592 7.20 -0.84 -34.39
N ALA A 593 7.20 -1.41 -35.60
CA ALA A 593 7.26 -2.85 -35.82
C ALA A 593 8.50 -3.50 -35.17
N ALA A 594 9.68 -2.95 -35.47
CA ALA A 594 10.94 -3.41 -34.92
C ALA A 594 11.04 -3.16 -33.40
N LYS A 595 10.65 -1.96 -32.94
CA LYS A 595 10.65 -1.54 -31.54
C LYS A 595 9.86 -2.49 -30.64
N TYR A 596 8.57 -2.68 -30.93
CA TYR A 596 7.71 -3.50 -30.07
C TYR A 596 7.87 -5.01 -30.34
N GLY A 597 8.13 -5.42 -31.59
CA GLY A 597 8.37 -6.81 -31.94
C GLY A 597 9.70 -7.36 -31.41
N PHE A 598 10.81 -6.66 -31.64
CA PHE A 598 12.12 -7.09 -31.15
C PHE A 598 12.31 -6.84 -29.65
N TYR A 599 11.64 -5.86 -29.03
CA TYR A 599 11.70 -5.70 -27.58
C TYR A 599 11.25 -6.97 -26.86
N GLU A 600 10.10 -7.52 -27.25
CA GLU A 600 9.58 -8.77 -26.66
C GLU A 600 10.47 -9.99 -26.99
N LEU A 601 11.08 -10.04 -28.18
CA LEU A 601 11.99 -11.11 -28.58
C LEU A 601 13.30 -11.07 -27.79
N PHE A 602 13.93 -9.90 -27.69
CA PHE A 602 15.14 -9.72 -26.89
C PHE A 602 14.87 -9.85 -25.39
N LYS A 603 13.72 -9.38 -24.89
CA LYS A 603 13.31 -9.55 -23.48
C LYS A 603 13.24 -11.04 -23.13
N LYS A 604 12.56 -11.86 -23.92
CA LYS A 604 12.53 -13.33 -23.71
C LYS A 604 13.93 -13.94 -23.82
N LYS A 605 14.68 -13.63 -24.88
CA LYS A 605 16.03 -14.19 -25.10
C LYS A 605 17.02 -13.82 -23.99
N TYR A 606 16.96 -12.62 -23.43
CA TYR A 606 17.87 -12.17 -22.37
C TYR A 606 17.46 -12.69 -20.98
N ILE A 607 16.16 -12.91 -20.72
CA ILE A 607 15.68 -13.67 -19.56
C ILE A 607 16.20 -15.12 -19.64
N ASP A 608 16.00 -15.79 -20.78
CA ASP A 608 16.39 -17.20 -20.99
C ASP A 608 17.91 -17.42 -20.88
N LEU A 609 18.72 -16.44 -21.30
CA LEU A 609 20.18 -16.48 -21.17
C LEU A 609 20.70 -16.13 -19.76
N ALA A 610 19.89 -15.47 -18.93
CA ALA A 610 20.24 -15.15 -17.54
C ALA A 610 19.83 -16.25 -16.54
N GLY A 611 18.76 -17.00 -16.84
CA GLY A 611 18.09 -17.90 -15.90
C GLY A 611 17.16 -17.14 -14.94
N GLU A 612 16.10 -17.79 -14.46
CA GLU A 612 14.99 -17.13 -13.77
C GLU A 612 15.41 -16.29 -12.55
N GLU A 613 16.29 -16.80 -11.70
CA GLU A 613 16.75 -16.13 -10.48
C GLU A 613 17.50 -14.81 -10.80
N THR A 614 18.50 -14.89 -11.69
CA THR A 614 19.26 -13.72 -12.18
C THR A 614 18.35 -12.76 -12.94
N ALA A 615 17.40 -13.29 -13.73
CA ALA A 615 16.46 -12.48 -14.49
C ALA A 615 15.48 -11.71 -13.60
N HIS A 616 15.06 -12.28 -12.48
CA HIS A 616 14.26 -11.58 -11.47
C HIS A 616 15.07 -10.46 -10.82
N LYS A 617 16.28 -10.79 -10.32
CA LYS A 617 17.18 -9.84 -9.63
C LYS A 617 17.60 -8.65 -10.50
N TYR A 618 17.88 -8.89 -11.78
CA TYR A 618 18.36 -7.86 -12.71
C TYR A 618 17.31 -7.46 -13.78
N ARG A 619 16.01 -7.61 -13.49
CA ARG A 619 14.90 -7.39 -14.45
C ARG A 619 14.99 -6.05 -15.19
N THR A 620 15.30 -4.96 -14.48
CA THR A 620 15.47 -3.63 -15.08
C THR A 620 16.58 -3.61 -16.14
N THR A 621 17.76 -4.15 -15.82
CA THR A 621 18.93 -4.16 -16.69
C THR A 621 18.69 -4.99 -17.96
N LEU A 622 18.02 -6.13 -17.84
CA LEU A 622 17.64 -6.95 -18.99
C LEU A 622 16.62 -6.24 -19.90
N TYR A 623 15.67 -5.51 -19.33
CA TYR A 623 14.66 -4.77 -20.10
C TYR A 623 15.28 -3.55 -20.80
N LEU A 624 16.21 -2.86 -20.14
CA LEU A 624 17.01 -1.78 -20.74
C LEU A 624 17.89 -2.30 -21.88
N ALA A 625 18.54 -3.45 -21.71
CA ALA A 625 19.32 -4.10 -22.78
C ALA A 625 18.43 -4.54 -23.97
N ALA A 626 17.26 -5.12 -23.70
CA ALA A 626 16.32 -5.58 -24.73
C ALA A 626 15.73 -4.41 -25.55
N SER A 627 15.34 -3.33 -24.89
CA SER A 627 14.80 -2.13 -25.54
C SER A 627 15.86 -1.36 -26.32
N ALA A 628 17.10 -1.27 -25.82
CA ALA A 628 18.23 -0.74 -26.58
C ALA A 628 18.53 -1.58 -27.84
N SER A 629 18.55 -2.92 -27.70
CA SER A 629 18.78 -3.85 -28.82
C SER A 629 17.69 -3.72 -29.90
N ALA A 630 16.44 -3.57 -29.48
CA ALA A 630 15.31 -3.36 -30.39
C ALA A 630 15.39 -2.01 -31.11
N GLU A 631 15.69 -0.92 -30.40
CA GLU A 631 15.73 0.42 -31.01
C GLU A 631 16.90 0.60 -31.98
N ILE A 632 18.06 -0.02 -31.71
CA ILE A 632 19.21 0.01 -32.65
C ILE A 632 18.79 -0.53 -34.03
N LEU A 633 18.04 -1.64 -34.07
CA LEU A 633 17.50 -2.21 -35.31
C LEU A 633 16.35 -1.39 -35.89
N ALA A 634 15.48 -0.85 -35.04
CA ALA A 634 14.34 -0.04 -35.45
C ALA A 634 14.77 1.29 -36.12
N ASP A 635 15.85 1.90 -35.64
CA ASP A 635 16.42 3.10 -36.22
C ASP A 635 17.11 2.87 -37.57
N ILE A 636 17.70 1.68 -37.81
CA ILE A 636 18.22 1.30 -39.14
C ILE A 636 17.06 1.26 -40.16
N ALA A 637 15.86 0.84 -39.74
CA ALA A 637 14.66 0.85 -40.58
C ALA A 637 14.04 2.26 -40.71
N LEU A 638 14.08 3.10 -39.66
CA LEU A 638 13.57 4.48 -39.67
C LEU A 638 14.44 5.43 -40.48
N CYS A 639 15.77 5.31 -40.40
CA CYS A 639 16.72 6.36 -40.83
C CYS A 639 16.52 6.82 -42.29
N PRO A 640 16.29 5.95 -43.30
CA PRO A 640 16.01 6.40 -44.66
C PRO A 640 14.74 7.26 -44.79
N TRP A 641 13.72 6.99 -43.98
CA TRP A 641 12.46 7.72 -43.98
C TRP A 641 12.54 9.02 -43.18
N GLU A 642 13.21 9.04 -42.03
CA GLU A 642 13.49 10.28 -41.28
C GLU A 642 14.40 11.22 -42.11
N ALA A 643 15.40 10.68 -42.80
CA ALA A 643 16.26 11.42 -43.72
C ALA A 643 15.48 12.08 -44.88
N LEU A 644 14.46 11.40 -45.41
CA LEU A 644 13.56 11.95 -46.42
C LEU A 644 12.57 12.96 -45.81
N LYS A 645 11.96 12.63 -44.66
CA LYS A 645 11.01 13.48 -43.92
C LYS A 645 11.63 14.85 -43.63
N VAL A 646 12.82 14.86 -43.02
CA VAL A 646 13.52 16.11 -42.66
C VAL A 646 13.75 16.97 -43.91
N ARG A 647 14.31 16.42 -44.99
CA ARG A 647 14.51 17.16 -46.26
C ARG A 647 13.21 17.70 -46.86
N MET A 648 12.09 16.97 -46.74
CA MET A 648 10.78 17.44 -47.22
C MET A 648 10.16 18.53 -46.32
N GLN A 649 10.47 18.55 -45.02
CA GLN A 649 9.88 19.50 -44.06
C GLN A 649 10.70 20.79 -43.92
N THR A 650 12.03 20.73 -44.04
CA THR A 650 12.94 21.89 -43.87
C THR A 650 13.22 22.68 -45.13
N ALA A 651 12.98 22.12 -46.33
CA ALA A 651 13.28 22.81 -47.57
C ALA A 651 12.36 24.02 -47.80
N THR A 652 12.96 25.16 -48.17
CA THR A 652 12.28 26.43 -48.50
C THR A 652 11.55 26.41 -49.84
N THR A 653 11.84 25.41 -50.68
CA THR A 653 11.09 25.05 -51.90
C THR A 653 10.76 23.55 -51.86
N PRO A 654 9.71 23.06 -52.54
CA PRO A 654 9.31 21.66 -52.45
C PRO A 654 10.41 20.69 -52.93
N PHE A 655 11.11 20.06 -51.99
CA PHE A 655 12.20 19.11 -52.24
C PHE A 655 11.79 17.98 -53.21
N ALA A 656 10.57 17.48 -53.04
CA ALA A 656 10.02 16.41 -53.86
C ALA A 656 8.50 16.56 -54.06
N THR A 657 8.04 16.12 -55.23
CA THR A 657 6.61 16.05 -55.59
C THR A 657 5.90 14.84 -54.97
N SER A 658 6.66 13.81 -54.60
CA SER A 658 6.17 12.59 -53.94
C SER A 658 7.29 11.96 -53.11
N THR A 659 6.92 11.02 -52.22
CA THR A 659 7.88 10.23 -51.44
C THR A 659 8.84 9.44 -52.34
N VAL A 660 8.35 8.92 -53.47
CA VAL A 660 9.15 8.14 -54.44
C VAL A 660 10.13 9.05 -55.20
N ASP A 661 9.70 10.25 -55.61
CA ASP A 661 10.58 11.26 -56.21
C ASP A 661 11.71 11.66 -55.24
N GLY A 662 11.36 11.96 -53.98
CA GLY A 662 12.33 12.37 -52.96
C GLY A 662 13.32 11.27 -52.59
N PHE A 663 12.88 10.02 -52.50
CA PHE A 663 13.76 8.88 -52.26
C PHE A 663 14.73 8.68 -53.43
N ASN A 664 14.24 8.73 -54.67
CA ASN A 664 15.08 8.64 -55.87
C ASN A 664 16.07 9.80 -55.98
N LYS A 665 15.70 11.02 -55.58
CA LYS A 665 16.61 12.17 -55.52
C LYS A 665 17.77 11.96 -54.54
N ILE A 666 17.48 11.52 -53.31
CA ILE A 666 18.54 11.23 -52.31
C ILE A 666 19.47 10.13 -52.85
N LEU A 667 18.91 9.04 -53.40
CA LEU A 667 19.70 7.93 -53.94
C LEU A 667 20.60 8.37 -55.12
N ARG A 668 20.10 9.23 -56.02
CA ARG A 668 20.85 9.73 -57.19
C ARG A 668 21.94 10.76 -56.85
N HIS A 669 21.71 11.62 -55.87
CA HIS A 669 22.62 12.74 -55.55
C HIS A 669 23.55 12.48 -54.35
N GLU A 670 23.16 11.59 -53.43
CA GLU A 670 23.94 11.31 -52.21
C GLU A 670 24.27 9.82 -52.01
N GLY A 671 23.76 8.93 -52.88
CA GLY A 671 23.90 7.48 -52.76
C GLY A 671 23.21 6.91 -51.51
N VAL A 672 23.51 5.65 -51.21
CA VAL A 672 22.98 4.96 -50.01
C VAL A 672 23.39 5.69 -48.72
N ASN A 673 24.58 6.29 -48.69
CA ASN A 673 25.07 7.07 -47.55
C ASN A 673 24.16 8.27 -47.23
N GLY A 674 23.53 8.90 -48.23
CA GLY A 674 22.59 10.01 -48.03
C GLY A 674 21.42 9.73 -47.08
N PHE A 675 21.04 8.45 -46.95
CA PHE A 675 20.00 7.99 -46.02
C PHE A 675 20.52 7.73 -44.60
N TYR A 676 21.79 7.32 -44.45
CA TYR A 676 22.34 6.80 -43.19
C TYR A 676 23.30 7.76 -42.46
N LYS A 677 23.69 8.89 -43.06
CA LYS A 677 24.43 9.99 -42.38
C LYS A 677 23.81 10.41 -41.03
N GLY A 678 22.48 10.29 -40.89
CA GLY A 678 21.75 10.65 -39.69
C GLY A 678 21.68 9.57 -38.59
N LEU A 679 22.19 8.36 -38.83
CA LEU A 679 21.98 7.22 -37.92
C LEU A 679 22.66 7.39 -36.54
N PRO A 680 23.91 7.88 -36.40
CA PRO A 680 24.51 8.09 -35.08
C PRO A 680 23.76 9.11 -34.18
N PRO A 681 23.38 10.34 -34.64
CA PRO A 681 22.57 11.24 -33.82
C PRO A 681 21.12 10.79 -33.66
N LEU A 682 20.61 9.90 -34.54
CA LEU A 682 19.31 9.25 -34.32
C LEU A 682 19.39 8.30 -33.12
N TRP A 683 20.32 7.33 -33.11
CA TRP A 683 20.52 6.44 -31.96
C TRP A 683 20.73 7.20 -30.64
N GLY A 684 21.56 8.26 -30.65
CA GLY A 684 21.82 9.08 -29.47
C GLY A 684 20.59 9.78 -28.87
N ARG A 685 19.52 9.97 -29.66
CA ARG A 685 18.21 10.51 -29.21
C ARG A 685 17.25 9.39 -28.84
N GLN A 686 17.15 8.37 -29.69
CA GLN A 686 16.08 7.37 -29.70
C GLN A 686 16.34 6.23 -28.72
N VAL A 687 17.59 5.75 -28.59
CA VAL A 687 17.94 4.63 -27.70
C VAL A 687 17.68 4.99 -26.23
N PRO A 688 18.14 6.13 -25.68
CA PRO A 688 17.79 6.54 -24.31
C PRO A 688 16.29 6.76 -24.10
N TYR A 689 15.60 7.35 -25.09
CA TYR A 689 14.14 7.54 -25.07
C TYR A 689 13.41 6.19 -24.95
N THR A 690 13.74 5.22 -25.80
CA THR A 690 13.05 3.93 -25.86
C THR A 690 13.43 3.01 -24.69
N MET A 691 14.68 3.07 -24.21
CA MET A 691 15.09 2.43 -22.96
C MET A 691 14.23 2.90 -21.78
N MET A 692 14.11 4.22 -21.59
CA MET A 692 13.27 4.77 -20.54
C MET A 692 11.79 4.46 -20.77
N LYS A 693 11.30 4.50 -22.02
CA LYS A 693 9.89 4.23 -22.36
C LYS A 693 9.41 2.86 -21.89
N PHE A 694 10.18 1.81 -22.13
CA PHE A 694 9.78 0.47 -21.72
C PHE A 694 10.00 0.24 -20.21
N ALA A 695 11.13 0.68 -19.66
CA ALA A 695 11.45 0.49 -18.25
C ALA A 695 10.49 1.26 -17.31
N SER A 696 10.23 2.54 -17.58
CA SER A 696 9.30 3.34 -16.76
C SER A 696 7.85 2.96 -16.98
N PHE A 697 7.44 2.54 -18.19
CA PHE A 697 6.04 2.14 -18.42
C PHE A 697 5.66 0.90 -17.62
N GLU A 698 6.42 -0.20 -17.73
CA GLU A 698 6.07 -1.44 -17.01
C GLU A 698 6.07 -1.21 -15.49
N ARG A 699 7.01 -0.41 -14.95
CA ARG A 699 7.02 -0.02 -13.52
C ARG A 699 5.91 0.94 -13.11
N THR A 700 5.55 1.91 -13.95
CA THR A 700 4.44 2.82 -13.65
C THR A 700 3.11 2.06 -13.68
N VAL A 701 2.95 1.10 -14.59
CA VAL A 701 1.74 0.27 -14.64
C VAL A 701 1.70 -0.72 -13.46
N GLU A 702 2.82 -1.34 -13.06
CA GLU A 702 2.93 -2.08 -11.79
C GLU A 702 2.47 -1.20 -10.60
N PHE A 703 3.01 0.01 -10.49
CA PHE A 703 2.69 0.97 -9.42
C PHE A 703 1.23 1.45 -9.44
N ILE A 704 0.64 1.72 -10.61
CA ILE A 704 -0.77 2.08 -10.70
C ILE A 704 -1.64 0.89 -10.24
N TYR A 705 -1.32 -0.34 -10.63
CA TYR A 705 -2.08 -1.51 -10.17
C TYR A 705 -1.89 -1.81 -8.67
N SER A 706 -0.73 -1.53 -8.06
CA SER A 706 -0.57 -1.69 -6.60
C SER A 706 -1.28 -0.62 -5.76
N TYR A 707 -1.70 0.49 -6.38
CA TYR A 707 -2.56 1.52 -5.78
C TYR A 707 -4.05 1.36 -6.15
N LEU A 708 -4.40 0.36 -6.95
CA LEU A 708 -5.77 0.06 -7.37
C LEU A 708 -6.38 -1.07 -6.51
N SER A 709 -7.66 -0.94 -6.18
CA SER A 709 -8.33 -1.76 -5.16
C SER A 709 -8.73 -3.18 -5.60
N LYS A 710 -8.29 -3.63 -6.78
CA LYS A 710 -8.54 -4.98 -7.31
C LYS A 710 -7.34 -5.48 -8.13
N PRO A 711 -7.05 -6.78 -8.15
CA PRO A 711 -6.12 -7.38 -9.12
C PRO A 711 -6.46 -6.98 -10.57
N LYS A 712 -5.42 -6.76 -11.39
CA LYS A 712 -5.54 -6.33 -12.80
C LYS A 712 -6.60 -7.09 -13.61
N HIS A 713 -6.74 -8.39 -13.38
CA HIS A 713 -7.63 -9.25 -14.16
C HIS A 713 -9.13 -9.04 -13.87
N GLU A 714 -9.48 -8.40 -12.74
CA GLU A 714 -10.86 -8.04 -12.36
C GLU A 714 -11.32 -6.71 -12.96
N TYR A 715 -10.39 -5.86 -13.41
CA TYR A 715 -10.73 -4.65 -14.16
C TYR A 715 -11.19 -4.99 -15.58
N ASN A 716 -12.21 -4.29 -16.07
CA ASN A 716 -12.68 -4.45 -17.44
C ASN A 716 -11.65 -3.91 -18.45
N LYS A 717 -11.82 -4.22 -19.74
CA LYS A 717 -10.81 -3.86 -20.75
C LYS A 717 -10.66 -2.36 -20.98
N LEU A 718 -11.71 -1.56 -20.79
CA LEU A 718 -11.62 -0.10 -20.87
C LEU A 718 -10.83 0.47 -19.68
N GLU A 719 -11.04 -0.04 -18.47
CA GLU A 719 -10.25 0.31 -17.28
C GLU A 719 -8.77 -0.08 -17.44
N GLN A 720 -8.49 -1.30 -17.91
CA GLN A 720 -7.12 -1.76 -18.17
C GLN A 720 -6.40 -0.86 -19.21
N LEU A 721 -7.12 -0.39 -20.23
CA LEU A 721 -6.59 0.54 -21.24
C LEU A 721 -6.44 1.98 -20.71
N GLY A 722 -7.29 2.41 -19.79
CA GLY A 722 -7.13 3.67 -19.06
C GLY A 722 -5.86 3.71 -18.23
N VAL A 723 -5.51 2.61 -17.55
CA VAL A 723 -4.22 2.45 -16.87
C VAL A 723 -3.05 2.51 -17.87
N SER A 724 -3.14 1.84 -19.02
CA SER A 724 -2.11 1.92 -20.07
C SER A 724 -1.95 3.33 -20.66
N PHE A 725 -3.01 4.15 -20.72
CA PHE A 725 -2.89 5.56 -21.12
C PHE A 725 -2.18 6.39 -20.04
N LEU A 726 -2.60 6.28 -18.77
CA LEU A 726 -2.01 7.04 -17.66
C LEU A 726 -0.54 6.67 -17.42
N GLY A 727 -0.23 5.38 -17.35
CA GLY A 727 1.14 4.88 -17.24
C GLY A 727 2.00 5.29 -18.44
N GLY A 728 1.41 5.35 -19.64
CA GLY A 728 2.07 5.84 -20.85
C GLY A 728 2.37 7.34 -20.81
N TYR A 729 1.53 8.16 -20.16
CA TYR A 729 1.80 9.59 -19.98
C TYR A 729 2.97 9.82 -19.04
N ILE A 730 2.94 9.18 -17.87
CA ILE A 730 3.98 9.28 -16.83
C ILE A 730 5.33 8.73 -17.36
N ALA A 731 5.32 7.58 -18.04
CA ALA A 731 6.51 7.08 -18.75
C ALA A 731 7.04 8.11 -19.77
N GLY A 732 6.14 8.81 -20.47
CA GLY A 732 6.49 9.92 -21.35
C GLY A 732 7.13 11.13 -20.65
N VAL A 733 6.84 11.38 -19.36
CA VAL A 733 7.54 12.40 -18.55
C VAL A 733 8.99 11.99 -18.31
N PHE A 734 9.24 10.77 -17.82
CA PHE A 734 10.61 10.24 -17.64
C PHE A 734 11.38 10.21 -18.96
N CYS A 735 10.72 9.81 -20.04
CA CYS A 735 11.26 9.85 -21.39
C CYS A 735 11.64 11.27 -21.83
N ALA A 736 10.80 12.27 -21.53
CA ALA A 736 11.10 13.66 -21.82
C ALA A 736 12.37 14.10 -21.08
N ILE A 737 12.47 13.84 -19.77
CA ILE A 737 13.63 14.19 -18.92
C ILE A 737 14.91 13.53 -19.45
N VAL A 738 14.96 12.20 -19.52
CA VAL A 738 16.19 11.46 -19.89
C VAL A 738 16.66 11.77 -21.31
N SER A 739 15.74 12.02 -22.26
CA SER A 739 16.10 12.38 -23.63
C SER A 739 16.36 13.88 -23.85
N HIS A 740 16.06 14.75 -22.88
CA HIS A 740 16.15 16.21 -23.10
C HIS A 740 17.59 16.68 -23.37
N PRO A 741 18.63 16.31 -22.58
CA PRO A 741 20.00 16.74 -22.86
C PRO A 741 20.49 16.32 -24.25
N ALA A 742 20.17 15.09 -24.67
CA ALA A 742 20.52 14.58 -25.99
C ALA A 742 19.79 15.32 -27.13
N ASP A 743 18.50 15.64 -26.98
CA ASP A 743 17.74 16.36 -28.00
C ASP A 743 18.16 17.84 -28.12
N THR A 744 18.49 18.49 -27.00
CA THR A 744 19.08 19.84 -26.97
C THR A 744 20.44 19.86 -27.66
N LEU A 745 21.31 18.88 -27.38
CA LEU A 745 22.61 18.75 -28.05
C LEU A 745 22.46 18.46 -29.55
N VAL A 746 21.63 17.50 -29.97
CA VAL A 746 21.38 17.20 -31.40
C VAL A 746 20.78 18.41 -32.13
N SER A 747 19.88 19.16 -31.50
CA SER A 747 19.32 20.39 -32.08
C SER A 747 20.35 21.52 -32.24
N LYS A 748 21.42 21.53 -31.43
CA LYS A 748 22.53 22.48 -31.51
C LYS A 748 23.65 22.03 -32.45
N LEU A 749 23.96 20.73 -32.50
CA LEU A 749 24.93 20.12 -33.42
C LEU A 749 24.60 20.45 -34.89
N ASN A 750 23.32 20.42 -35.25
CA ASN A 750 22.86 20.75 -36.61
C ASN A 750 22.98 22.25 -36.97
N ASN A 751 23.23 23.12 -35.99
CA ASN A 751 23.24 24.58 -36.12
C ASN A 751 24.62 25.21 -35.89
N VAL A 752 25.66 24.41 -35.61
CA VAL A 752 27.02 24.90 -35.34
C VAL A 752 28.01 24.24 -36.30
N LYS A 753 28.83 25.07 -36.98
CA LYS A 753 29.90 24.57 -37.84
C LYS A 753 30.96 23.87 -36.98
N LYS A 754 31.23 22.61 -37.32
CA LYS A 754 32.31 21.81 -36.74
C LYS A 754 33.66 22.43 -37.08
N ALA A 755 34.60 22.46 -36.13
CA ALA A 755 35.98 22.85 -36.41
C ALA A 755 36.70 21.80 -37.28
N GLU A 756 37.79 22.19 -37.95
CA GLU A 756 38.56 21.28 -38.80
C GLU A 756 39.25 20.22 -37.93
N GLY A 757 39.14 18.94 -38.32
CA GLY A 757 39.62 17.79 -37.53
C GLY A 757 38.80 17.43 -36.27
N GLU A 758 37.83 18.24 -35.86
CA GLU A 758 37.05 18.01 -34.63
C GLU A 758 36.14 16.77 -34.72
N SER A 759 36.08 15.98 -33.65
CA SER A 759 35.16 14.83 -33.56
C SER A 759 33.75 15.28 -33.17
N THR A 760 32.72 14.50 -33.51
CA THR A 760 31.34 14.87 -33.18
C THR A 760 31.09 14.81 -31.66
N ALA A 761 31.80 13.92 -30.95
CA ALA A 761 31.81 13.87 -29.49
C ALA A 761 32.50 15.11 -28.88
N ALA A 762 33.63 15.57 -29.42
CA ALA A 762 34.32 16.77 -28.95
C ALA A 762 33.45 18.03 -29.14
N LEU A 763 32.79 18.17 -30.30
CA LEU A 763 31.80 19.23 -30.52
C LEU A 763 30.63 19.14 -29.53
N SER A 764 30.13 17.95 -29.24
CA SER A 764 29.04 17.73 -28.27
C SER A 764 29.44 18.13 -26.84
N LEU A 765 30.66 17.78 -26.43
CA LEU A 765 31.21 18.14 -25.12
C LEU A 765 31.48 19.64 -24.99
N ARG A 766 31.97 20.30 -26.05
CA ARG A 766 32.06 21.77 -26.09
C ARG A 766 30.69 22.41 -25.95
N LEU A 767 29.70 22.00 -26.77
CA LEU A 767 28.34 22.54 -26.69
C LEU A 767 27.68 22.31 -25.32
N MET A 768 27.92 21.16 -24.68
CA MET A 768 27.45 20.89 -23.32
C MET A 768 28.06 21.88 -22.31
N LYS A 769 29.36 22.16 -22.41
CA LYS A 769 30.07 23.14 -21.57
C LYS A 769 29.63 24.58 -21.84
N ASP A 770 29.43 24.95 -23.10
CA ASP A 770 29.06 26.30 -23.54
C ASP A 770 27.59 26.65 -23.18
N LEU A 771 26.70 25.66 -23.13
CA LEU A 771 25.30 25.83 -22.71
C LEU A 771 25.15 25.89 -21.18
N GLY A 772 25.97 25.12 -20.45
CA GLY A 772 25.81 24.91 -19.01
C GLY A 772 24.49 24.22 -18.63
N PHE A 773 24.31 23.91 -17.35
CA PHE A 773 23.16 23.14 -16.86
C PHE A 773 21.80 23.77 -17.25
N LYS A 774 21.57 25.04 -16.91
CA LYS A 774 20.31 25.74 -17.24
C LYS A 774 20.09 25.92 -18.76
N GLY A 775 21.14 25.94 -19.57
CA GLY A 775 21.04 25.99 -21.03
C GLY A 775 20.72 24.64 -21.68
N ILE A 776 21.15 23.53 -21.06
CA ILE A 776 20.87 22.16 -21.50
C ILE A 776 19.40 21.79 -21.29
N TRP A 777 18.80 22.19 -20.15
CA TRP A 777 17.42 21.85 -19.74
C TRP A 777 16.32 22.77 -20.31
N ARG A 778 16.69 23.78 -21.11
CA ARG A 778 15.75 24.79 -21.60
C ARG A 778 14.69 24.21 -22.54
N GLY A 779 13.43 24.25 -22.11
CA GLY A 779 12.27 23.75 -22.87
C GLY A 779 11.80 22.35 -22.47
N LEU A 780 12.25 21.84 -21.32
CA LEU A 780 11.82 20.54 -20.78
C LEU A 780 10.29 20.45 -20.65
N GLY A 781 9.60 21.44 -20.06
CA GLY A 781 8.14 21.42 -19.90
C GLY A 781 7.38 21.22 -21.22
N THR A 782 7.83 21.86 -22.31
CA THR A 782 7.24 21.67 -23.65
C THR A 782 7.48 20.25 -24.18
N ARG A 783 8.63 19.61 -23.89
CA ARG A 783 8.83 18.19 -24.17
C ARG A 783 7.93 17.31 -23.30
N VAL A 784 7.75 17.62 -22.01
CA VAL A 784 6.91 16.83 -21.10
C VAL A 784 5.48 16.71 -21.63
N ILE A 785 4.85 17.82 -22.03
CA ILE A 785 3.50 17.82 -22.61
C ILE A 785 3.46 17.02 -23.93
N MET A 786 4.40 17.27 -24.84
CA MET A 786 4.42 16.64 -26.17
C MET A 786 4.72 15.14 -26.10
N ILE A 787 5.75 14.75 -25.36
CA ILE A 787 6.23 13.36 -25.24
C ILE A 787 5.33 12.56 -24.30
N GLY A 788 4.81 13.15 -23.21
CA GLY A 788 3.79 12.56 -22.35
C GLY A 788 2.57 12.13 -23.17
N THR A 789 1.95 13.08 -23.88
CA THR A 789 0.76 12.83 -24.71
C THR A 789 1.03 11.81 -25.82
N LEU A 790 2.18 11.92 -26.52
CA LEU A 790 2.57 10.98 -27.57
C LEU A 790 2.76 9.56 -27.04
N THR A 791 3.43 9.42 -25.88
CA THR A 791 3.75 8.12 -25.27
C THR A 791 2.50 7.47 -24.68
N ALA A 792 1.59 8.24 -24.09
CA ALA A 792 0.27 7.81 -23.63
C ALA A 792 -0.57 7.21 -24.77
N LEU A 793 -0.69 7.93 -25.90
CA LEU A 793 -1.43 7.45 -27.07
C LEU A 793 -0.79 6.22 -27.71
N GLN A 794 0.55 6.14 -27.75
CA GLN A 794 1.25 4.96 -28.25
C GLN A 794 0.98 3.71 -27.40
N TRP A 795 1.00 3.82 -26.08
CA TRP A 795 0.71 2.70 -25.18
C TRP A 795 -0.77 2.28 -25.22
N LEU A 796 -1.70 3.24 -25.26
CA LEU A 796 -3.13 2.98 -25.44
C LEU A 796 -3.42 2.21 -26.74
N ILE A 797 -2.86 2.65 -27.87
CA ILE A 797 -3.07 1.98 -29.18
C ILE A 797 -2.40 0.61 -29.21
N TYR A 798 -1.20 0.47 -28.66
CA TYR A 798 -0.48 -0.81 -28.59
C TYR A 798 -1.27 -1.86 -27.80
N ASP A 799 -1.74 -1.50 -26.61
CA ASP A 799 -2.50 -2.42 -25.76
C ASP A 799 -3.92 -2.67 -26.27
N TYR A 800 -4.53 -1.72 -26.98
CA TYR A 800 -5.81 -1.95 -27.68
C TYR A 800 -5.65 -3.03 -28.76
N VAL A 801 -4.59 -2.97 -29.59
CA VAL A 801 -4.31 -4.00 -30.59
C VAL A 801 -4.01 -5.36 -29.95
N LYS A 802 -3.31 -5.40 -28.82
CA LYS A 802 -3.09 -6.64 -28.05
C LYS A 802 -4.41 -7.23 -27.53
N VAL A 803 -5.26 -6.41 -26.89
CA VAL A 803 -6.57 -6.84 -26.38
C VAL A 803 -7.48 -7.36 -27.50
N TYR A 804 -7.55 -6.65 -28.62
CA TYR A 804 -8.32 -7.07 -29.79
C TYR A 804 -7.83 -8.41 -30.37
N ALA A 805 -6.52 -8.67 -30.31
CA ALA A 805 -5.91 -9.93 -30.73
C ALA A 805 -6.00 -11.07 -29.69
N GLY A 806 -6.67 -10.88 -28.55
CA GLY A 806 -6.81 -11.90 -27.50
C GLY A 806 -5.61 -12.00 -26.55
N LEU A 807 -4.77 -10.97 -26.47
CA LEU A 807 -3.67 -10.85 -25.50
C LEU A 807 -4.04 -9.92 -24.32
N PRO A 808 -3.38 -10.05 -23.15
CA PRO A 808 -3.51 -9.06 -22.08
C PRO A 808 -2.87 -7.72 -22.46
N THR A 809 -3.32 -6.62 -21.84
CA THR A 809 -2.60 -5.33 -21.85
C THR A 809 -1.21 -5.51 -21.20
N THR A 810 -0.27 -4.62 -21.50
CA THR A 810 1.14 -4.80 -21.13
C THR A 810 1.40 -4.55 -19.64
N VAL A 811 2.02 -5.55 -18.99
CA VAL A 811 2.59 -5.57 -17.63
C VAL A 811 3.79 -6.52 -17.71
N ALA A 812 4.77 -6.39 -16.80
CA ALA A 812 5.90 -7.31 -16.73
C ALA A 812 5.45 -8.77 -16.57
N LEU A 813 6.04 -9.66 -17.38
CA LEU A 813 5.76 -11.10 -17.32
C LEU A 813 6.65 -11.77 -16.26
N VAL A 814 6.31 -11.59 -14.98
CA VAL A 814 6.67 -12.53 -13.91
C VAL A 814 5.52 -13.54 -13.79
N GLY A 815 5.43 -14.38 -14.83
CA GLY A 815 4.37 -15.37 -15.03
C GLY A 815 4.95 -16.74 -15.36
N MET A 816 6.04 -17.14 -14.69
CA MET A 816 6.54 -18.51 -14.68
C MET A 816 6.19 -19.17 -13.33
N ARG A 817 6.11 -20.50 -13.30
CA ARG A 817 5.43 -21.23 -12.22
C ARG A 817 6.29 -21.36 -10.97
N GLY A 818 5.74 -21.00 -9.81
CA GLY A 818 6.11 -21.61 -8.53
C GLY A 818 7.27 -20.99 -7.74
N VAL A 819 7.73 -19.78 -8.08
CA VAL A 819 8.75 -19.06 -7.29
C VAL A 819 8.19 -17.74 -6.76
N ARG A 820 8.43 -17.46 -5.47
CA ARG A 820 7.97 -16.23 -4.78
C ARG A 820 8.57 -14.98 -5.44
N SER A 821 7.72 -13.98 -5.70
CA SER A 821 8.18 -12.61 -5.95
C SER A 821 8.67 -11.99 -4.65
N THR A 822 9.92 -12.23 -4.28
CA THR A 822 10.57 -11.42 -3.23
C THR A 822 10.57 -9.95 -3.66
N ALA A 823 10.29 -9.05 -2.72
CA ALA A 823 10.21 -7.62 -3.00
C ALA A 823 11.60 -7.06 -3.38
N VAL A 824 11.91 -7.04 -4.68
CA VAL A 824 13.09 -6.33 -5.19
C VAL A 824 12.82 -4.84 -5.16
N ASP A 825 13.71 -4.13 -4.48
CA ASP A 825 13.41 -2.90 -3.77
C ASP A 825 12.69 -1.81 -4.59
N THR A 826 11.46 -1.50 -4.16
CA THR A 826 10.70 -0.33 -4.64
C THR A 826 10.97 0.92 -3.82
N GLN A 827 11.53 0.80 -2.62
CA GLN A 827 11.96 1.92 -1.80
C GLN A 827 13.19 2.58 -2.45
N ASP A 828 14.19 1.83 -2.92
CA ASP A 828 15.31 2.35 -3.75
C ASP A 828 14.82 3.21 -4.94
N TYR A 829 13.75 2.76 -5.62
CA TYR A 829 13.20 3.48 -6.77
C TYR A 829 12.37 4.71 -6.37
N VAL A 830 11.68 4.65 -5.23
CA VAL A 830 10.94 5.78 -4.64
C VAL A 830 11.90 6.82 -4.06
N ASP A 831 12.97 6.40 -3.41
CA ASP A 831 13.97 7.27 -2.80
C ASP A 831 14.83 7.92 -3.89
N TRP A 832 15.16 7.22 -4.98
CA TRP A 832 15.69 7.85 -6.19
C TRP A 832 14.71 8.89 -6.80
N LEU A 833 13.41 8.61 -6.72
CA LEU A 833 12.34 9.51 -7.17
C LEU A 833 12.07 10.71 -6.24
N LEU A 834 12.54 10.67 -4.99
CA LEU A 834 12.41 11.76 -4.01
C LEU A 834 13.70 12.56 -3.94
N TYR A 835 14.86 11.90 -3.90
CA TYR A 835 16.21 12.49 -3.98
C TYR A 835 16.45 13.26 -5.30
N SER A 836 15.66 12.99 -6.35
CA SER A 836 15.66 13.76 -7.61
C SER A 836 14.79 15.04 -7.56
N PHE A 837 14.09 15.30 -6.46
CA PHE A 837 13.14 16.39 -6.25
C PHE A 837 13.23 16.98 -4.83
N ASP A 838 14.37 16.84 -4.15
CA ASP A 838 14.56 17.05 -2.70
C ASP A 838 14.64 18.53 -2.24
N GLU A 839 14.23 19.46 -3.10
CA GLU A 839 14.01 20.87 -2.76
C GLU A 839 12.56 21.25 -3.10
N GLU A 840 11.66 21.22 -2.10
CA GLU A 840 10.24 21.59 -2.28
C GLU A 840 10.09 23.03 -2.84
N GLU A 841 11.04 23.94 -2.55
CA GLU A 841 11.07 25.30 -3.13
C GLU A 841 11.29 25.33 -4.66
N GLU A 842 12.13 24.46 -5.26
CA GLU A 842 12.25 24.41 -6.73
C GLU A 842 10.98 23.82 -7.36
N VAL A 843 10.29 22.90 -6.68
CA VAL A 843 9.01 22.36 -7.16
C VAL A 843 7.89 23.40 -7.05
N GLU A 844 7.81 24.17 -5.95
CA GLU A 844 6.85 25.27 -5.84
C GLU A 844 7.16 26.42 -6.82
N GLN A 845 8.43 26.79 -7.06
CA GLN A 845 8.77 27.74 -8.14
C GLN A 845 8.39 27.23 -9.52
N LEU A 846 8.59 25.94 -9.82
CA LEU A 846 8.20 25.35 -11.09
C LEU A 846 6.66 25.32 -11.24
N LEU A 847 5.93 25.16 -10.15
CA LEU A 847 4.46 25.23 -10.11
C LEU A 847 3.95 26.67 -10.26
N ASP A 848 4.60 27.66 -9.64
CA ASP A 848 4.25 29.08 -9.81
C ASP A 848 4.55 29.56 -11.24
N GLU A 849 5.68 29.16 -11.86
CA GLU A 849 5.90 29.40 -13.30
C GLU A 849 4.85 28.69 -14.18
N LEU A 850 4.30 27.54 -13.74
CA LEU A 850 3.20 26.83 -14.42
C LEU A 850 1.80 27.41 -14.15
N PHE A 851 1.64 28.28 -13.15
CA PHE A 851 0.39 29.02 -12.89
C PHE A 851 0.42 30.47 -13.38
N TYR A 852 1.61 31.01 -13.69
CA TYR A 852 1.81 32.36 -14.23
C TYR A 852 1.71 32.45 -15.77
N TYR A 853 1.77 31.31 -16.48
CA TYR A 853 1.68 31.19 -17.95
C TYR A 853 0.42 30.46 -18.41
#